data_AF-A0A9D6S0W2-F1
#
_entry.id   AF-A0A9D6S0W2-F1
#
_cell.length_a   1.000
_cell.length_b   1.000
_cell.length_c   1.000
_cell.angle_alpha   90.00
_cell.angle_beta   90.00
_cell.angle_gamma   90.00
#
_symmetry.space_group_name_H-M   'P 1'
#
loop_
_entity.id
_entity.type
_entity.pdbx_description
1 polymer ?
#
loop_
_entity_poly.entity_id
_entity_poly.type
_entity_poly.pdbx_seq_one_letter_code
_entity_poly.pdbx_strand_id
1 'polypeptide(L)'
;MEAEEAQRKIEDELRREEEELEKPEEEHQRLEEEVGRDTGEEEEQRREAEGARQKAEEKASHKARELQEVEEESPRSEEERKSPDEETRRNGEEALRKAEKEERPKGKPEGKPLEPGERGGRPRDTAQDHEKQPAQETKSRHPKPEIICWKRERQWILGVEVPEELLENSGLVVLQNASSLSQDGYREGCWRLEQAFGEVVVHWNEGEDEDVRESKISLSEEHCLLFKLTGQNQNQGRRVKFPSSGSHLVVVPETWEPDEALSGSPPPPEPVSLAGYKAHFFDFEKDGDRKIAFRTPASGSLVIQSKVSRFEPVGNRLNDASENIGPLFGERPPQIRALDDQAWRDSKTVVVGEEGSGKGRWRKSFNPVPEGTEQDLPSEVAAKKGGWYFLRFYDMNDDLIESLDFRFICALREIRIPQPFPLPFEDGHRPVRVEFLHESGCAVQPINGSASSAQIEYENDKTILSIPPDPTCDETRWLVGPKGGPQVEVTILVERLWWAVGEEGNAPSEWEDQLLTLPRDDFAATSKKALWLRLPRRRWVDRVLVGFEQPKARSYTAKVMEKTVAIPLRDFGDSQKVGNRTQEHSFKVWIKRDDGLVEKVIAFIPAELLTTVRQEFPISRLNLAKISIPRLASVLAGLRRVTRGPLRLLIKEVHHEHPKGRAARRAESVEFVKKALCVIAFSLELGGEEQSQILSVKNHWIVKARCARDEFPEVMSRLRNRYEKLKTGRAHQAGSMRERRMAE
;
A
#
# COMPACT_ATOMS: atom_id res chain seq x y z
N MET A 1 -2.21 37.67 59.87
CA MET A 1 -2.47 36.21 59.86
C MET A 1 -3.37 35.77 58.72
N GLU A 2 -4.71 35.82 58.79
CA GLU A 2 -5.54 35.28 57.68
C GLU A 2 -5.33 36.00 56.33
N ALA A 3 -5.15 37.33 56.34
CA ALA A 3 -4.84 38.09 55.13
C ALA A 3 -3.45 37.79 54.55
N GLU A 4 -2.45 37.52 55.40
CA GLU A 4 -1.09 37.14 54.96
C GLU A 4 -1.04 35.70 54.42
N GLU A 5 -1.85 34.81 54.98
CA GLU A 5 -1.95 33.43 54.49
C GLU A 5 -2.65 33.37 53.12
N ALA A 6 -3.68 34.19 52.92
CA ALA A 6 -4.32 34.34 51.61
C ALA A 6 -3.36 34.91 50.56
N GLN A 7 -2.53 35.89 50.95
CA GLN A 7 -1.57 36.51 50.05
C GLN A 7 -0.45 35.55 49.65
N ARG A 8 0.06 34.73 50.59
CA ARG A 8 1.02 33.66 50.28
C ARG A 8 0.46 32.59 49.35
N LYS A 9 -0.80 32.20 49.51
CA LYS A 9 -1.43 31.20 48.61
C LYS A 9 -1.52 31.71 47.17
N ILE A 10 -1.85 32.98 46.99
CA ILE A 10 -1.91 33.60 45.66
C ILE A 10 -0.51 33.69 45.04
N GLU A 11 0.50 34.02 45.83
CA GLU A 11 1.89 34.12 45.36
C GLU A 11 2.46 32.74 44.98
N ASP A 12 2.15 31.69 45.75
CA ASP A 12 2.54 30.31 45.42
C ASP A 12 1.80 29.76 44.19
N GLU A 13 0.55 30.17 43.96
CA GLU A 13 -0.24 29.77 42.79
C GLU A 13 0.27 30.45 41.52
N LEU A 14 0.58 31.75 41.58
CA LEU A 14 1.23 32.49 40.49
C LEU A 14 2.59 31.90 40.12
N ARG A 15 3.39 31.50 41.11
CA ARG A 15 4.70 30.88 40.84
C ARG A 15 4.59 29.52 40.16
N ARG A 16 3.53 28.75 40.46
CA ARG A 16 3.26 27.46 39.78
C ARG A 16 2.80 27.67 38.34
N GLU A 17 2.00 28.70 38.08
CA GLU A 17 1.59 29.05 36.72
C GLU A 17 2.79 29.54 35.88
N GLU A 18 3.71 30.32 36.45
CA GLU A 18 4.96 30.70 35.77
C GLU A 18 5.86 29.47 35.49
N GLU A 19 6.04 28.58 36.47
CA GLU A 19 6.82 27.33 36.27
C GLU A 19 6.16 26.36 35.26
N GLU A 20 4.83 26.39 35.08
CA GLU A 20 4.14 25.61 34.03
C GLU A 20 4.25 26.25 32.64
N LEU A 21 4.39 27.56 32.55
CA LEU A 21 4.55 28.28 31.29
C LEU A 21 5.99 28.21 30.73
N GLU A 22 7.00 28.11 31.60
CA GLU A 22 8.41 27.99 31.17
C GLU A 22 8.77 26.59 30.64
N LYS A 23 8.11 25.52 31.13
CA LYS A 23 8.36 24.13 30.68
C LYS A 23 8.21 23.91 29.17
N PRO A 24 7.14 24.36 28.50
CA PRO A 24 7.00 24.16 27.05
C PRO A 24 8.01 24.97 26.23
N GLU A 25 8.50 26.12 26.73
CA GLU A 25 9.56 26.87 26.04
C GLU A 25 10.91 26.14 26.12
N GLU A 26 11.28 25.59 27.29
CA GLU A 26 12.50 24.78 27.42
C GLU A 26 12.44 23.49 26.58
N GLU A 27 11.28 22.84 26.49
CA GLU A 27 11.10 21.64 25.67
C GLU A 27 11.19 21.95 24.16
N HIS A 28 10.63 23.08 23.72
CA HIS A 28 10.76 23.55 22.35
C HIS A 28 12.22 23.89 22.00
N GLN A 29 12.96 24.52 22.91
CA GLN A 29 14.37 24.83 22.70
C GLN A 29 15.25 23.57 22.59
N ARG A 30 14.95 22.54 23.38
CA ARG A 30 15.65 21.23 23.27
C ARG A 30 15.38 20.54 21.94
N LEU A 31 14.14 20.59 21.45
CA LEU A 31 13.77 20.01 20.15
C LEU A 31 14.45 20.75 18.99
N GLU A 32 14.55 22.08 19.05
CA GLU A 32 15.27 22.85 18.03
C GLU A 32 16.79 22.55 18.02
N GLU A 33 17.41 22.36 19.20
CA GLU A 33 18.82 21.96 19.29
C GLU A 33 19.06 20.53 18.77
N GLU A 34 18.13 19.60 18.99
CA GLU A 34 18.24 18.21 18.52
C GLU A 34 18.09 18.13 16.99
N VAL A 35 17.11 18.84 16.41
CA VAL A 35 16.92 18.93 14.96
C VAL A 35 18.14 19.61 14.27
N GLY A 36 18.76 20.59 14.93
CA GLY A 36 19.97 21.24 14.44
C GLY A 36 21.22 20.34 14.41
N ARG A 37 21.33 19.36 15.32
CA ARG A 37 22.45 18.39 15.32
C ARG A 37 22.28 17.34 14.24
N ASP A 38 21.07 16.79 14.09
CA ASP A 38 20.78 15.78 13.06
C ASP A 38 21.01 16.32 11.64
N THR A 39 20.63 17.58 11.38
CA THR A 39 20.87 18.21 10.07
C THR A 39 22.35 18.47 9.77
N GLY A 40 23.16 18.75 10.80
CA GLY A 40 24.61 18.92 10.63
C GLY A 40 25.32 17.60 10.30
N GLU A 41 24.97 16.52 10.99
CA GLU A 41 25.54 15.19 10.75
C GLU A 41 25.15 14.64 9.37
N GLU A 42 23.91 14.86 8.91
CA GLU A 42 23.48 14.48 7.56
C GLU A 42 24.24 15.25 6.45
N GLU A 43 24.51 16.54 6.65
CA GLU A 43 25.24 17.34 5.66
C GLU A 43 26.72 16.93 5.57
N GLU A 44 27.34 16.59 6.71
CA GLU A 44 28.71 16.06 6.75
C GLU A 44 28.81 14.68 6.07
N GLN A 45 27.89 13.77 6.37
CA GLN A 45 27.82 12.46 5.69
C GLN A 45 27.60 12.59 4.17
N ARG A 46 26.79 13.57 3.73
CA ARG A 46 26.62 13.87 2.30
C ARG A 46 27.93 14.33 1.65
N ARG A 47 28.69 15.21 2.31
CA ARG A 47 29.99 15.69 1.79
C ARG A 47 31.01 14.56 1.71
N GLU A 48 31.05 13.66 2.70
CA GLU A 48 31.93 12.49 2.67
C GLU A 48 31.56 11.52 1.54
N ALA A 49 30.26 11.24 1.36
CA ALA A 49 29.77 10.36 0.29
C ALA A 49 30.06 10.93 -1.11
N GLU A 50 29.91 12.26 -1.29
CA GLU A 50 30.22 12.93 -2.54
C GLU A 50 31.73 12.91 -2.84
N GLY A 51 32.57 13.15 -1.82
CA GLY A 51 34.02 13.03 -1.94
C GLY A 51 34.50 11.61 -2.26
N ALA A 52 33.87 10.58 -1.69
CA ALA A 52 34.15 9.18 -2.01
C ALA A 52 33.78 8.84 -3.46
N ARG A 53 32.65 9.38 -3.95
CA ARG A 53 32.19 9.20 -5.33
C ARG A 53 33.13 9.83 -6.35
N GLN A 54 33.59 11.05 -6.12
CA GLN A 54 34.57 11.72 -6.98
C GLN A 54 35.89 10.95 -7.08
N LYS A 55 36.42 10.45 -5.95
CA LYS A 55 37.63 9.60 -5.93
C LYS A 55 37.45 8.29 -6.70
N ALA A 56 36.28 7.67 -6.62
CA ALA A 56 35.99 6.44 -7.36
C ALA A 56 35.92 6.70 -8.88
N GLU A 57 35.34 7.83 -9.29
CA GLU A 57 35.23 8.24 -10.69
C GLU A 57 36.59 8.58 -11.31
N GLU A 58 37.46 9.30 -10.58
CA GLU A 58 38.84 9.55 -11.00
C GLU A 58 39.64 8.25 -11.16
N LYS A 59 39.49 7.30 -10.23
CA LYS A 59 40.17 6.00 -10.29
C LYS A 59 39.69 5.16 -11.48
N ALA A 60 38.39 5.21 -11.78
CA ALA A 60 37.82 4.53 -12.94
C ALA A 60 38.31 5.15 -14.26
N SER A 61 38.37 6.48 -14.34
CA SER A 61 38.88 7.21 -15.50
C SER A 61 40.36 6.90 -15.75
N HIS A 62 41.19 6.87 -14.70
CA HIS A 62 42.60 6.48 -14.81
C HIS A 62 42.77 5.05 -15.34
N LYS A 63 42.00 4.09 -14.81
CA LYS A 63 42.07 2.69 -15.24
C LYS A 63 41.59 2.49 -16.68
N ALA A 64 40.58 3.25 -17.12
CA ALA A 64 40.12 3.22 -18.50
C ALA A 64 41.19 3.71 -19.47
N ARG A 65 41.93 4.78 -19.10
CA ARG A 65 43.03 5.32 -19.90
C ARG A 65 44.22 4.35 -20.00
N GLU A 66 44.55 3.67 -18.89
CA GLU A 66 45.60 2.65 -18.85
C GLU A 66 45.28 1.44 -19.75
N LEU A 67 44.02 1.01 -19.79
CA LEU A 67 43.58 -0.06 -20.71
C LEU A 67 43.66 0.36 -22.18
N GLN A 68 43.37 1.63 -22.47
CA GLN A 68 43.45 2.18 -23.83
C GLN A 68 44.90 2.24 -24.33
N GLU A 69 45.86 2.57 -23.46
CA GLU A 69 47.29 2.59 -23.81
C GLU A 69 47.86 1.19 -24.06
N VAL A 70 47.35 0.16 -23.37
CA VAL A 70 47.75 -1.26 -23.61
C VAL A 70 47.19 -1.80 -24.93
N GLU A 71 46.00 -1.35 -25.35
CA GLU A 71 45.37 -1.79 -26.59
C GLU A 71 45.99 -1.13 -27.84
N GLU A 72 46.52 0.11 -27.71
CA GLU A 72 47.21 0.79 -28.81
C GLU A 72 48.65 0.32 -29.05
N GLU A 73 49.30 -0.38 -28.11
CA GLU A 73 50.67 -0.90 -28.27
C GLU A 73 50.77 -2.29 -28.95
N SER A 74 49.66 -2.92 -29.35
CA SER A 74 49.69 -4.23 -30.02
C SER A 74 49.00 -4.23 -31.39
N PRO A 75 49.70 -3.77 -32.44
CA PRO A 75 49.82 -4.63 -33.62
C PRO A 75 51.11 -4.37 -34.43
N ARG A 76 52.24 -5.02 -34.07
CA ARG A 76 53.41 -5.12 -34.96
C ARG A 76 54.23 -6.38 -34.70
N SER A 77 53.66 -7.55 -34.95
CA SER A 77 54.42 -8.73 -35.40
C SER A 77 53.50 -9.93 -35.51
N GLU A 78 52.87 -10.12 -36.66
CA GLU A 78 52.53 -11.47 -37.16
C GLU A 78 52.14 -11.37 -38.63
N GLU A 79 53.15 -11.22 -39.48
CA GLU A 79 53.05 -11.47 -40.91
C GLU A 79 54.35 -12.18 -41.34
N GLU A 80 54.21 -13.13 -42.27
CA GLU A 80 55.23 -14.05 -42.81
C GLU A 80 55.52 -15.35 -42.04
N ARG A 81 54.85 -16.44 -42.46
CA ARG A 81 55.50 -17.55 -43.18
C ARG A 81 54.50 -18.49 -43.88
N LYS A 82 54.81 -18.76 -45.15
CA LYS A 82 54.06 -19.55 -46.15
C LYS A 82 54.32 -21.07 -46.01
N SER A 83 53.27 -21.88 -46.26
CA SER A 83 53.05 -22.99 -47.25
C SER A 83 54.25 -23.87 -47.73
N PRO A 84 54.07 -25.08 -48.35
CA PRO A 84 52.84 -25.77 -48.85
C PRO A 84 52.75 -27.31 -48.62
N ASP A 85 51.57 -27.90 -48.84
CA ASP A 85 51.31 -28.88 -49.93
C ASP A 85 49.87 -29.44 -49.90
N GLU A 86 49.23 -29.35 -51.07
CA GLU A 86 48.04 -30.11 -51.49
C GLU A 86 48.42 -31.58 -51.75
N GLU A 87 47.51 -32.56 -51.52
CA GLU A 87 46.93 -33.34 -52.63
C GLU A 87 45.89 -34.39 -52.17
N THR A 88 44.74 -34.40 -52.86
CA THR A 88 43.89 -35.56 -53.24
C THR A 88 42.97 -36.33 -52.25
N ARG A 89 41.66 -36.10 -52.47
CA ARG A 89 40.62 -37.05 -52.97
C ARG A 89 40.10 -38.23 -52.11
N ARG A 90 38.79 -38.12 -51.82
CA ARG A 90 37.65 -39.01 -52.14
C ARG A 90 37.56 -40.44 -51.57
N ASN A 91 36.41 -40.65 -50.90
CA ASN A 91 35.49 -41.81 -50.87
C ASN A 91 35.83 -43.08 -50.05
N GLY A 92 34.77 -43.66 -49.45
CA GLY A 92 34.66 -45.04 -48.95
C GLY A 92 34.68 -45.13 -47.42
N GLU A 93 33.56 -45.16 -46.68
CA GLU A 93 32.62 -46.28 -46.50
C GLU A 93 33.28 -47.57 -45.94
N GLU A 94 32.83 -47.93 -44.73
CA GLU A 94 32.56 -49.30 -44.26
C GLU A 94 33.70 -50.35 -44.26
N ALA A 95 34.19 -50.71 -43.05
CA ALA A 95 34.31 -52.10 -42.57
C ALA A 95 35.31 -52.27 -41.40
N LEU A 96 34.84 -52.98 -40.37
CA LEU A 96 35.58 -53.74 -39.34
C LEU A 96 36.59 -53.01 -38.41
N ARG A 97 36.26 -53.03 -37.11
CA ARG A 97 36.94 -53.93 -36.16
C ARG A 97 36.09 -54.23 -34.93
N LYS A 98 35.58 -55.46 -34.90
CA LYS A 98 35.31 -56.24 -33.68
C LYS A 98 36.66 -56.57 -33.02
N ALA A 99 36.72 -56.43 -31.70
CA ALA A 99 37.26 -57.40 -30.73
C ALA A 99 37.76 -56.65 -29.49
N GLU A 100 36.97 -56.66 -28.41
CA GLU A 100 37.42 -57.19 -27.11
C GLU A 100 36.26 -57.19 -26.10
N LYS A 101 35.89 -58.40 -25.71
CA LYS A 101 34.99 -58.89 -24.66
C LYS A 101 35.77 -60.15 -24.22
N GLU A 102 36.17 -60.41 -23.00
CA GLU A 102 35.53 -60.50 -21.68
C GLU A 102 36.70 -60.55 -20.66
N GLU A 103 36.55 -60.12 -19.40
CA GLU A 103 36.36 -61.03 -18.26
C GLU A 103 35.83 -60.27 -17.01
N ARG A 104 34.60 -60.62 -16.60
CA ARG A 104 34.05 -61.00 -15.26
C ARG A 104 34.63 -60.40 -13.94
N PRO A 105 33.85 -60.27 -12.82
CA PRO A 105 32.83 -61.26 -12.38
C PRO A 105 31.51 -60.75 -11.75
N LYS A 106 30.56 -61.71 -11.70
CA LYS A 106 29.23 -61.68 -11.06
C LYS A 106 29.30 -62.05 -9.58
N GLY A 107 28.37 -61.51 -8.78
CA GLY A 107 27.69 -62.27 -7.73
C GLY A 107 27.40 -61.52 -6.42
N LYS A 108 26.15 -61.08 -6.22
CA LYS A 108 25.43 -61.14 -4.93
C LYS A 108 23.93 -61.40 -5.18
N PRO A 109 23.27 -62.26 -4.40
CA PRO A 109 21.92 -62.76 -4.70
C PRO A 109 20.80 -61.84 -4.19
N GLU A 110 19.71 -61.81 -4.96
CA GLU A 110 18.43 -61.19 -4.66
C GLU A 110 17.73 -61.89 -3.48
N GLY A 111 17.30 -61.10 -2.49
CA GLY A 111 16.40 -61.55 -1.42
C GLY A 111 14.97 -61.58 -1.92
N LYS A 112 14.31 -62.73 -1.81
CA LYS A 112 12.88 -62.91 -2.11
C LYS A 112 12.02 -62.22 -1.03
N PRO A 113 10.93 -61.52 -1.39
CA PRO A 113 9.89 -61.11 -0.47
C PRO A 113 9.09 -62.32 0.04
N LEU A 114 8.83 -62.39 1.34
CA LEU A 114 7.94 -63.38 1.95
C LEU A 114 6.48 -63.04 1.66
N GLU A 115 5.70 -64.04 1.23
CA GLU A 115 4.29 -63.88 0.88
C GLU A 115 3.35 -63.79 2.10
N PRO A 116 2.17 -63.13 1.97
CA PRO A 116 1.27 -62.78 3.08
C PRO A 116 0.54 -63.95 3.79
N GLY A 117 0.88 -65.21 3.52
CA GLY A 117 0.13 -66.40 3.93
C GLY A 117 0.50 -67.02 5.29
N GLU A 118 1.54 -66.53 5.98
CA GLU A 118 2.04 -67.12 7.23
C GLU A 118 1.78 -66.26 8.47
N ARG A 119 0.59 -65.64 8.57
CA ARG A 119 0.12 -65.07 9.84
C ARG A 119 -1.23 -65.66 10.19
N GLY A 120 -1.16 -66.89 10.71
CA GLY A 120 -2.28 -67.66 11.22
C GLY A 120 -3.01 -67.00 12.39
N GLY A 121 -4.25 -67.42 12.59
CA GLY A 121 -5.24 -66.82 13.46
C GLY A 121 -5.21 -67.24 14.94
N ARG A 122 -5.70 -66.30 15.76
CA ARG A 122 -6.59 -66.37 16.94
C ARG A 122 -6.54 -67.60 17.88
N PRO A 123 -6.60 -67.33 19.20
CA PRO A 123 -7.92 -67.37 19.86
C PRO A 123 -8.22 -66.17 20.77
N ARG A 124 -9.52 -65.99 21.02
CA ARG A 124 -10.12 -65.03 21.96
C ARG A 124 -9.82 -65.46 23.39
N ASP A 125 -9.49 -64.51 24.26
CA ASP A 125 -10.10 -64.43 25.60
C ASP A 125 -10.03 -63.00 26.14
N THR A 126 -11.04 -62.70 26.94
CA THR A 126 -11.44 -61.44 27.59
C THR A 126 -10.48 -60.94 28.66
N ALA A 127 -10.23 -59.63 28.69
CA ALA A 127 -10.39 -58.75 29.87
C ALA A 127 -9.72 -57.39 29.61
N GLN A 128 -10.28 -56.37 30.25
CA GLN A 128 -9.86 -54.96 30.22
C GLN A 128 -8.39 -54.79 30.63
N ASP A 129 -7.62 -54.09 29.80
CA ASP A 129 -6.72 -53.02 30.23
C ASP A 129 -6.20 -52.28 28.98
N HIS A 130 -6.40 -50.97 28.92
CA HIS A 130 -5.84 -50.12 27.87
C HIS A 130 -4.34 -49.93 28.12
N GLU A 131 -3.55 -50.94 27.73
CA GLU A 131 -2.11 -50.78 27.57
C GLU A 131 -1.81 -49.87 26.39
N LYS A 132 -0.98 -48.87 26.69
CA LYS A 132 -0.37 -47.90 25.76
C LYS A 132 0.12 -48.62 24.50
N GLN A 133 -0.52 -48.34 23.36
CA GLN A 133 0.10 -48.59 22.08
C GLN A 133 1.45 -47.86 22.07
N PRO A 134 2.56 -48.52 21.66
CA PRO A 134 3.82 -47.81 21.47
C PRO A 134 3.57 -46.74 20.42
N ALA A 135 3.76 -45.48 20.80
CA ALA A 135 3.78 -44.37 19.86
C ALA A 135 4.79 -44.77 18.78
N GLN A 136 4.32 -45.01 17.56
CA GLN A 136 5.21 -45.05 16.41
C GLN A 136 5.89 -43.69 16.40
N GLU A 137 7.17 -43.65 16.79
CA GLU A 137 8.04 -42.52 16.55
C GLU A 137 8.08 -42.35 15.03
N THR A 138 7.16 -41.54 14.51
CA THR A 138 7.23 -41.03 13.15
C THR A 138 8.55 -40.31 13.06
N LYS A 139 9.55 -40.96 12.46
CA LYS A 139 10.86 -40.37 12.17
C LYS A 139 10.60 -39.01 11.54
N SER A 140 10.82 -37.95 12.32
CA SER A 140 10.62 -36.59 11.88
C SER A 140 11.55 -36.38 10.70
N ARG A 141 11.00 -36.20 9.50
CA ARG A 141 11.80 -35.93 8.30
C ARG A 141 12.71 -34.74 8.59
N HIS A 142 14.01 -34.93 8.31
CA HIS A 142 14.98 -33.85 8.45
C HIS A 142 14.60 -32.70 7.53
N PRO A 143 14.75 -31.47 8.01
CA PRO A 143 14.49 -30.31 7.20
C PRO A 143 15.49 -30.22 6.05
N LYS A 144 15.01 -29.86 4.85
CA LYS A 144 15.78 -29.87 3.60
C LYS A 144 16.31 -28.44 3.29
N PRO A 145 17.55 -28.30 2.83
CA PRO A 145 18.05 -27.05 2.27
C PRO A 145 17.28 -26.61 1.02
N GLU A 146 17.10 -25.30 0.84
CA GLU A 146 16.29 -24.75 -0.26
C GLU A 146 17.04 -23.65 -1.02
N ILE A 147 16.77 -23.52 -2.32
CA ILE A 147 17.30 -22.40 -3.12
C ILE A 147 16.37 -21.20 -2.94
N ILE A 148 16.94 -20.09 -2.50
CA ILE A 148 16.21 -18.84 -2.22
C ILE A 148 16.85 -17.65 -2.92
N CYS A 149 16.09 -16.57 -3.04
CA CYS A 149 16.60 -15.26 -3.38
C CYS A 149 16.23 -14.25 -2.29
N TRP A 150 17.05 -13.21 -2.11
CA TRP A 150 16.70 -12.07 -1.27
C TRP A 150 17.32 -10.79 -1.80
N LYS A 151 16.64 -9.66 -1.58
CA LYS A 151 17.10 -8.34 -1.98
C LYS A 151 17.99 -7.76 -0.89
N ARG A 152 19.20 -7.32 -1.27
CA ARG A 152 20.08 -6.51 -0.44
C ARG A 152 20.41 -5.24 -1.19
N GLU A 153 20.11 -4.09 -0.59
CA GLU A 153 20.20 -2.79 -1.23
C GLU A 153 19.39 -2.76 -2.54
N ARG A 154 20.07 -2.70 -3.70
CA ARG A 154 19.45 -2.69 -5.03
C ARG A 154 19.72 -3.97 -5.83
N GLN A 155 20.29 -5.00 -5.20
CA GLN A 155 20.73 -6.22 -5.86
C GLN A 155 20.06 -7.46 -5.25
N TRP A 156 19.67 -8.39 -6.11
CA TRP A 156 19.18 -9.71 -5.69
C TRP A 156 20.32 -10.67 -5.46
N ILE A 157 20.40 -11.24 -4.26
CA ILE A 157 21.34 -12.28 -3.90
C ILE A 157 20.64 -13.63 -4.04
N LEU A 158 21.29 -14.58 -4.72
CA LEU A 158 20.82 -15.96 -4.83
C LEU A 158 21.65 -16.84 -3.91
N GLY A 159 20.98 -17.76 -3.21
CA GLY A 159 21.66 -18.60 -2.23
C GLY A 159 20.90 -19.87 -1.86
N VAL A 160 21.56 -20.65 -1.02
CA VAL A 160 21.05 -21.87 -0.39
C VAL A 160 20.74 -21.53 1.06
N GLU A 161 19.50 -21.68 1.48
CA GLU A 161 19.11 -21.59 2.88
C GLU A 161 19.19 -22.99 3.49
N VAL A 162 20.07 -23.16 4.48
CA VAL A 162 20.19 -24.38 5.27
C VAL A 162 19.37 -24.20 6.56
N PRO A 163 18.44 -25.12 6.85
CA PRO A 163 17.62 -25.03 8.04
C PRO A 163 18.43 -25.10 9.34
N GLU A 164 17.95 -24.44 10.39
CA GLU A 164 18.66 -24.24 11.67
C GLU A 164 19.08 -25.54 12.35
N GLU A 165 18.25 -26.56 12.30
CA GLU A 165 18.49 -27.90 12.85
C GLU A 165 19.66 -28.60 12.16
N LEU A 166 20.02 -28.17 10.94
CA LEU A 166 21.24 -28.60 10.27
C LEU A 166 22.44 -27.70 10.56
N LEU A 167 22.23 -26.46 11.01
CA LEU A 167 23.31 -25.54 11.40
C LEU A 167 23.98 -25.96 12.70
N GLU A 168 23.26 -26.66 13.57
CA GLU A 168 23.79 -27.18 14.84
C GLU A 168 24.66 -28.44 14.64
N ASN A 169 24.59 -29.08 13.46
CA ASN A 169 25.36 -30.27 13.18
C ASN A 169 26.83 -29.94 12.89
N SER A 170 27.73 -30.77 13.42
CA SER A 170 29.15 -30.69 13.08
C SER A 170 29.38 -31.10 11.63
N GLY A 171 30.43 -30.54 11.02
CA GLY A 171 30.82 -30.89 9.65
C GLY A 171 29.88 -30.37 8.56
N LEU A 172 29.06 -29.36 8.83
CA LEU A 172 28.23 -28.73 7.80
C LEU A 172 29.11 -28.11 6.69
N VAL A 173 28.96 -28.61 5.47
CA VAL A 173 29.65 -28.09 4.28
C VAL A 173 28.65 -27.92 3.15
N VAL A 174 28.66 -26.76 2.50
CA VAL A 174 27.82 -26.46 1.35
C VAL A 174 28.69 -26.28 0.11
N LEU A 175 28.49 -27.14 -0.89
CA LEU A 175 29.25 -27.17 -2.13
C LEU A 175 28.35 -26.83 -3.32
N GLN A 176 28.88 -26.16 -4.34
CA GLN A 176 28.29 -26.03 -5.66
C GLN A 176 29.30 -26.53 -6.69
N ASN A 177 28.94 -27.55 -7.47
CA ASN A 177 29.83 -28.15 -8.46
C ASN A 177 31.20 -28.54 -7.87
N ALA A 178 31.18 -29.12 -6.66
CA ALA A 178 32.35 -29.46 -5.83
C ALA A 178 33.16 -28.28 -5.24
N SER A 179 32.80 -27.03 -5.53
CA SER A 179 33.41 -25.84 -4.92
C SER A 179 32.67 -25.44 -3.64
N SER A 180 33.39 -25.10 -2.57
CA SER A 180 32.76 -24.64 -1.33
C SER A 180 32.12 -23.26 -1.52
N LEU A 181 30.85 -23.13 -1.16
CA LEU A 181 30.17 -21.84 -1.15
C LEU A 181 30.56 -21.03 0.09
N SER A 182 30.50 -19.70 -0.04
CA SER A 182 30.68 -18.78 1.09
C SER A 182 29.34 -18.53 1.78
N GLN A 183 29.35 -18.61 3.12
CA GLN A 183 28.21 -18.20 3.92
C GLN A 183 28.02 -16.68 3.80
N ASP A 184 26.78 -16.23 3.73
CA ASP A 184 26.45 -14.82 3.70
C ASP A 184 26.68 -14.18 5.07
N GLY A 185 27.46 -13.10 5.10
CA GLY A 185 27.80 -12.41 6.35
C GLY A 185 26.66 -11.63 7.01
N TYR A 186 25.53 -11.43 6.33
CA TYR A 186 24.37 -10.68 6.87
C TYR A 186 23.20 -11.60 7.24
N ARG A 187 23.12 -12.78 6.61
CA ARG A 187 22.05 -13.74 6.84
C ARG A 187 22.64 -15.09 7.22
N GLU A 188 22.57 -15.39 8.51
CA GLU A 188 22.97 -16.69 9.04
C GLU A 188 22.19 -17.82 8.37
N GLY A 189 22.86 -18.96 8.19
CA GLY A 189 22.26 -20.12 7.54
C GLY A 189 22.05 -19.98 6.03
N CYS A 190 22.58 -18.94 5.38
CA CYS A 190 22.49 -18.77 3.94
C CYS A 190 23.88 -18.80 3.28
N TRP A 191 24.02 -19.53 2.17
CA TRP A 191 25.26 -19.60 1.37
C TRP A 191 25.01 -19.02 -0.02
N ARG A 192 25.89 -18.14 -0.51
CA ARG A 192 25.70 -17.50 -1.82
C ARG A 192 26.03 -18.47 -2.94
N LEU A 193 25.15 -18.51 -3.95
CA LEU A 193 25.45 -19.23 -5.19
C LEU A 193 26.53 -18.48 -5.98
N GLU A 194 27.44 -19.22 -6.60
CA GLU A 194 28.43 -18.69 -7.54
C GLU A 194 27.96 -18.82 -8.99
N GLN A 195 27.07 -19.76 -9.27
CA GLN A 195 26.55 -20.06 -10.61
C GLN A 195 25.03 -20.28 -10.58
N ALA A 196 24.34 -20.05 -11.70
CA ALA A 196 22.90 -20.26 -11.83
C ALA A 196 22.50 -21.71 -12.20
N PHE A 197 23.49 -22.57 -12.46
CA PHE A 197 23.33 -23.94 -12.96
C PHE A 197 24.22 -24.93 -12.19
N GLY A 198 24.03 -26.23 -12.45
CA GLY A 198 24.81 -27.31 -11.83
C GLY A 198 24.13 -27.91 -10.60
N GLU A 199 24.91 -28.43 -9.65
CA GLU A 199 24.40 -29.11 -8.45
C GLU A 199 24.92 -28.43 -7.19
N VAL A 200 24.01 -28.23 -6.23
CA VAL A 200 24.35 -27.85 -4.85
C VAL A 200 24.26 -29.10 -3.99
N VAL A 201 25.30 -29.34 -3.18
CA VAL A 201 25.35 -30.45 -2.24
C VAL A 201 25.60 -29.91 -0.84
N VAL A 202 24.75 -30.28 0.12
CA VAL A 202 24.89 -29.93 1.53
C VAL A 202 25.23 -31.21 2.30
N HIS A 203 26.39 -31.25 2.93
CA HIS A 203 26.85 -32.36 3.78
C HIS A 203 26.74 -31.96 5.26
N TRP A 204 26.34 -32.88 6.13
CA TRP A 204 26.38 -32.71 7.58
C TRP A 204 26.54 -34.06 8.28
N ASN A 205 27.05 -34.06 9.51
CA ASN A 205 27.14 -35.27 10.32
C ASN A 205 25.88 -35.41 11.18
N GLU A 206 25.29 -36.60 11.21
CA GLU A 206 24.11 -36.88 12.04
C GLU A 206 24.49 -37.75 13.24
N GLY A 207 24.31 -37.22 14.46
CA GLY A 207 24.54 -37.96 15.71
C GLY A 207 26.01 -38.12 16.11
N GLU A 208 26.24 -38.92 17.16
CA GLU A 208 27.60 -39.21 17.68
C GLU A 208 28.38 -40.18 16.78
N ASP A 209 27.68 -40.99 15.98
CA ASP A 209 28.29 -42.00 15.11
C ASP A 209 28.95 -41.40 13.84
N GLU A 210 28.95 -40.07 13.69
CA GLU A 210 29.53 -39.33 12.56
C GLU A 210 29.04 -39.81 11.17
N ASP A 211 27.81 -40.32 11.08
CA ASP A 211 27.23 -40.72 9.80
C ASP A 211 27.04 -39.47 8.92
N VAL A 212 27.83 -39.39 7.84
CA VAL A 212 27.76 -38.29 6.88
C VAL A 212 26.48 -38.41 6.07
N ARG A 213 25.62 -37.40 6.20
CA ARG A 213 24.41 -37.21 5.39
C ARG A 213 24.67 -36.19 4.31
N GLU A 214 23.98 -36.36 3.17
CA GLU A 214 24.01 -35.40 2.07
C GLU A 214 22.60 -35.08 1.57
N SER A 215 22.41 -33.84 1.12
CA SER A 215 21.24 -33.40 0.36
C SER A 215 21.70 -32.73 -0.92
N LYS A 216 21.18 -33.20 -2.06
CA LYS A 216 21.50 -32.69 -3.40
C LYS A 216 20.35 -31.87 -3.96
N ILE A 217 20.69 -30.75 -4.59
CA ILE A 217 19.74 -29.85 -5.25
C ILE A 217 20.27 -29.51 -6.64
N SER A 218 19.60 -30.02 -7.68
CA SER A 218 19.93 -29.72 -9.07
C SER A 218 19.39 -28.33 -9.46
N LEU A 219 20.27 -27.43 -9.88
CA LEU A 219 19.93 -26.16 -10.50
C LEU A 219 19.56 -26.38 -11.98
N SER A 220 18.89 -25.40 -12.60
CA SER A 220 18.38 -25.54 -13.97
C SER A 220 19.54 -25.65 -14.98
N GLU A 221 19.45 -26.59 -15.93
CA GLU A 221 20.35 -26.65 -17.10
C GLU A 221 20.04 -25.54 -18.11
N GLU A 222 18.81 -25.01 -18.10
CA GLU A 222 18.34 -24.00 -19.05
C GLU A 222 18.78 -22.57 -18.67
N HIS A 223 19.70 -22.41 -17.71
CA HIS A 223 20.18 -21.12 -17.20
C HIS A 223 19.08 -20.18 -16.69
N CYS A 224 17.91 -20.73 -16.34
CA CYS A 224 16.75 -19.98 -15.86
C CYS A 224 16.38 -20.42 -14.45
N LEU A 225 16.34 -19.47 -13.51
CA LEU A 225 15.90 -19.70 -12.14
C LEU A 225 14.63 -18.89 -11.87
N LEU A 226 13.56 -19.59 -11.50
CA LEU A 226 12.27 -19.00 -11.16
C LEU A 226 12.07 -19.02 -9.65
N PHE A 227 11.73 -17.88 -9.08
CA PHE A 227 11.44 -17.71 -7.66
C PHE A 227 10.03 -17.17 -7.47
N LYS A 228 9.27 -17.76 -6.56
CA LYS A 228 8.03 -17.16 -6.05
C LYS A 228 8.42 -16.19 -4.94
N LEU A 229 8.08 -14.92 -5.12
CA LEU A 229 8.34 -13.91 -4.12
C LEU A 229 7.30 -14.05 -3.00
N THR A 230 7.80 -13.94 -1.78
CA THR A 230 7.03 -14.09 -0.54
C THR A 230 7.36 -12.92 0.35
N GLY A 231 6.44 -12.61 1.25
CA GLY A 231 6.69 -11.61 2.27
C GLY A 231 6.16 -10.22 1.94
N GLN A 232 6.07 -9.37 2.96
CA GLN A 232 5.42 -8.06 2.90
C GLN A 232 6.05 -7.10 1.88
N ASN A 233 7.37 -7.12 1.82
CA ASN A 233 8.16 -6.31 0.90
C ASN A 233 8.52 -7.04 -0.38
N GLN A 234 8.10 -8.31 -0.52
CA GLN A 234 8.48 -9.20 -1.62
C GLN A 234 9.99 -9.24 -1.87
N ASN A 235 10.82 -8.93 -0.86
CA ASN A 235 12.27 -8.87 -0.99
C ASN A 235 12.93 -10.25 -0.80
N GLN A 236 12.14 -11.31 -0.77
CA GLN A 236 12.63 -12.68 -0.64
C GLN A 236 11.77 -13.59 -1.50
N GLY A 237 12.34 -14.68 -1.97
CA GLY A 237 11.60 -15.68 -2.71
C GLY A 237 12.24 -17.05 -2.65
N ARG A 238 11.44 -18.07 -2.96
CA ARG A 238 11.87 -19.47 -3.00
C ARG A 238 11.79 -20.00 -4.40
N ARG A 239 12.76 -20.84 -4.78
CA ARG A 239 12.78 -21.45 -6.10
C ARG A 239 11.56 -22.34 -6.29
N VAL A 240 10.86 -22.16 -7.40
CA VAL A 240 9.71 -22.98 -7.81
C VAL A 240 9.93 -23.49 -9.23
N LYS A 241 9.29 -24.61 -9.58
CA LYS A 241 9.39 -25.19 -10.93
C LYS A 241 8.53 -24.44 -11.95
N PHE A 242 7.38 -23.93 -11.51
CA PHE A 242 6.38 -23.28 -12.37
C PHE A 242 5.81 -22.05 -11.67
N PRO A 243 5.44 -21.00 -12.41
CA PRO A 243 4.78 -19.84 -11.83
C PRO A 243 3.34 -20.23 -11.46
N SER A 244 2.92 -19.74 -10.31
CA SER A 244 1.55 -19.85 -9.78
C SER A 244 0.97 -18.45 -9.62
N SER A 245 -0.08 -18.26 -8.83
CA SER A 245 -0.56 -16.91 -8.49
C SER A 245 0.44 -16.13 -7.64
N GLY A 246 0.52 -14.82 -7.84
CA GLY A 246 1.36 -13.88 -7.10
C GLY A 246 2.58 -13.39 -7.88
N SER A 247 3.49 -12.72 -7.17
CA SER A 247 4.69 -12.11 -7.74
C SER A 247 5.82 -13.13 -7.85
N HIS A 248 6.49 -13.12 -9.00
CA HIS A 248 7.59 -14.03 -9.32
C HIS A 248 8.79 -13.23 -9.82
N LEU A 249 9.98 -13.69 -9.45
CA LEU A 249 11.25 -13.20 -9.92
C LEU A 249 11.90 -14.26 -10.81
N VAL A 250 12.28 -13.90 -12.02
CA VAL A 250 12.95 -14.78 -12.96
C VAL A 250 14.35 -14.28 -13.20
N VAL A 251 15.35 -15.11 -12.92
CA VAL A 251 16.76 -14.82 -13.16
C VAL A 251 17.22 -15.56 -14.41
N VAL A 252 17.63 -14.80 -15.41
CA VAL A 252 18.07 -15.27 -16.73
C VAL A 252 19.35 -14.57 -17.17
N PRO A 253 20.10 -15.10 -18.16
CA PRO A 253 21.25 -14.42 -18.72
C PRO A 253 20.89 -13.03 -19.22
N GLU A 254 21.80 -12.06 -19.09
CA GLU A 254 21.55 -10.68 -19.48
C GLU A 254 21.33 -10.45 -20.98
N THR A 255 21.67 -11.46 -21.78
CA THR A 255 21.49 -11.52 -23.24
C THR A 255 20.08 -11.95 -23.63
N TRP A 256 19.24 -12.34 -22.67
CA TRP A 256 17.86 -12.74 -22.91
C TRP A 256 16.93 -11.54 -22.76
N GLU A 257 15.97 -11.42 -23.67
CA GLU A 257 14.98 -10.34 -23.66
C GLU A 257 13.57 -10.90 -23.41
N PRO A 258 12.74 -10.27 -22.55
CA PRO A 258 11.36 -10.67 -22.40
C PRO A 258 10.59 -10.62 -23.72
N ASP A 259 9.83 -11.66 -24.03
CA ASP A 259 8.90 -11.62 -25.16
C ASP A 259 7.61 -10.93 -24.73
N GLU A 260 7.53 -9.62 -24.96
CA GLU A 260 6.40 -8.79 -24.54
C GLU A 260 5.06 -9.21 -25.15
N ALA A 261 5.09 -9.83 -26.33
CA ALA A 261 3.87 -10.31 -27.00
C ALA A 261 3.20 -11.46 -26.23
N LEU A 262 3.99 -12.30 -25.56
CA LEU A 262 3.51 -13.46 -24.81
C LEU A 262 3.39 -13.19 -23.31
N SER A 263 4.28 -12.37 -22.76
CA SER A 263 4.40 -12.14 -21.32
C SER A 263 3.74 -10.83 -20.86
N GLY A 264 3.35 -9.96 -21.78
CA GLY A 264 3.08 -8.56 -21.49
C GLY A 264 4.38 -7.77 -21.28
N SER A 265 4.27 -6.49 -20.93
CA SER A 265 5.44 -5.64 -20.68
C SER A 265 5.82 -5.69 -19.18
N PRO A 266 6.83 -6.49 -18.77
CA PRO A 266 7.27 -6.52 -17.38
C PRO A 266 7.96 -5.20 -17.01
N PRO A 267 8.10 -4.90 -15.69
CA PRO A 267 8.95 -3.81 -15.23
C PRO A 267 10.41 -3.97 -15.72
N PRO A 268 11.20 -2.88 -15.74
CA PRO A 268 12.62 -2.96 -16.04
C PRO A 268 13.35 -3.98 -15.16
N PRO A 269 14.33 -4.72 -15.69
CA PRO A 269 15.05 -5.73 -14.91
C PRO A 269 15.90 -5.11 -13.79
N GLU A 270 16.07 -5.86 -12.71
CA GLU A 270 16.94 -5.52 -11.58
C GLU A 270 18.24 -6.34 -11.60
N PRO A 271 19.34 -5.83 -11.01
CA PRO A 271 20.62 -6.54 -10.98
C PRO A 271 20.58 -7.71 -9.98
N VAL A 272 21.34 -8.77 -10.28
CA VAL A 272 21.55 -9.93 -9.41
C VAL A 272 23.03 -10.06 -9.02
N SER A 273 23.34 -10.85 -7.99
CA SER A 273 24.72 -11.10 -7.53
C SER A 273 25.54 -11.96 -8.48
N LEU A 274 24.89 -12.69 -9.38
CA LEU A 274 25.53 -13.53 -10.38
C LEU A 274 25.93 -12.70 -11.62
N ALA A 275 27.21 -12.76 -11.99
CA ALA A 275 27.71 -12.06 -13.16
C ALA A 275 27.08 -12.60 -14.46
N GLY A 276 26.66 -11.70 -15.35
CA GLY A 276 26.03 -12.05 -16.63
C GLY A 276 24.54 -12.40 -16.55
N TYR A 277 23.87 -12.12 -15.43
CA TYR A 277 22.43 -12.38 -15.23
C TYR A 277 21.67 -11.11 -14.84
N LYS A 278 20.35 -11.13 -15.05
CA LYS A 278 19.39 -10.09 -14.64
C LYS A 278 18.11 -10.71 -14.09
N ALA A 279 17.40 -9.97 -13.25
CA ALA A 279 16.16 -10.37 -12.61
C ALA A 279 14.96 -9.65 -13.26
N HIS A 280 13.94 -10.39 -13.69
CA HIS A 280 12.69 -9.86 -14.24
C HIS A 280 11.50 -10.20 -13.34
N PHE A 281 10.55 -9.27 -13.22
CA PHE A 281 9.38 -9.41 -12.35
C PHE A 281 8.13 -9.71 -13.16
N PHE A 282 7.34 -10.67 -12.68
CA PHE A 282 6.06 -11.04 -13.27
C PHE A 282 5.00 -11.24 -12.18
N ASP A 283 3.83 -10.66 -12.39
CA ASP A 283 2.68 -10.84 -11.51
C ASP A 283 1.61 -11.69 -12.21
N PHE A 284 1.21 -12.75 -11.52
CA PHE A 284 0.18 -13.68 -11.96
C PHE A 284 -1.07 -13.55 -11.10
N GLU A 285 -2.21 -13.37 -11.76
CA GLU A 285 -3.52 -13.45 -11.14
C GLU A 285 -3.92 -14.92 -10.94
N LYS A 286 -4.87 -15.20 -10.03
CA LYS A 286 -5.27 -16.57 -9.67
C LYS A 286 -5.72 -17.41 -10.87
N ASP A 287 -6.39 -16.78 -11.83
CA ASP A 287 -7.01 -17.47 -12.98
C ASP A 287 -6.34 -17.07 -14.32
N GLY A 288 -5.11 -16.55 -14.27
CA GLY A 288 -4.43 -16.04 -15.45
C GLY A 288 -3.68 -17.12 -16.23
N ASP A 289 -4.04 -17.32 -17.51
CA ASP A 289 -3.27 -18.10 -18.49
C ASP A 289 -1.98 -17.39 -18.97
N ARG A 290 -1.46 -16.46 -18.18
CA ARG A 290 -0.22 -15.74 -18.50
C ARG A 290 0.96 -16.69 -18.55
N LYS A 291 1.92 -16.38 -19.39
CA LYS A 291 3.15 -17.16 -19.57
C LYS A 291 4.33 -16.23 -19.37
N ILE A 292 5.44 -16.75 -18.88
CA ILE A 292 6.72 -16.05 -18.96
C ILE A 292 7.42 -16.56 -20.22
N ALA A 293 7.82 -15.65 -21.09
CA ALA A 293 8.56 -15.98 -22.29
C ALA A 293 9.77 -15.07 -22.47
N PHE A 294 10.89 -15.67 -22.87
CA PHE A 294 12.12 -14.96 -23.21
C PHE A 294 12.59 -15.33 -24.61
N ARG A 295 13.19 -14.38 -25.31
CA ARG A 295 13.92 -14.60 -26.55
C ARG A 295 15.38 -14.87 -26.22
N THR A 296 15.89 -16.00 -26.71
CA THR A 296 17.27 -16.43 -26.46
C THR A 296 18.15 -16.16 -27.69
N PRO A 297 19.46 -15.91 -27.51
CA PRO A 297 20.38 -15.71 -28.64
C PRO A 297 20.45 -16.91 -29.61
N ALA A 298 20.19 -18.12 -29.13
CA ALA A 298 20.22 -19.36 -29.91
C ALA A 298 19.00 -19.54 -30.83
N SER A 299 18.24 -18.47 -31.13
CA SER A 299 17.00 -18.42 -31.92
C SER A 299 15.77 -19.15 -31.33
N GLY A 300 15.88 -19.70 -30.12
CA GLY A 300 14.76 -20.28 -29.38
C GLY A 300 14.01 -19.26 -28.52
N SER A 301 12.74 -19.55 -28.23
CA SER A 301 12.01 -18.91 -27.13
C SER A 301 11.93 -19.88 -25.96
N LEU A 302 12.33 -19.44 -24.77
CA LEU A 302 12.01 -20.16 -23.54
C LEU A 302 10.61 -19.73 -23.11
N VAL A 303 9.69 -20.68 -22.94
CA VAL A 303 8.33 -20.40 -22.44
C VAL A 303 8.06 -21.20 -21.18
N ILE A 304 7.85 -20.51 -20.07
CA ILE A 304 7.48 -21.06 -18.79
C ILE A 304 5.95 -20.90 -18.63
N GLN A 305 5.23 -22.02 -18.68
CA GLN A 305 3.78 -22.05 -18.52
C GLN A 305 3.41 -21.85 -17.05
N SER A 306 2.45 -20.97 -16.76
CA SER A 306 1.80 -20.95 -15.45
C SER A 306 1.06 -22.25 -15.20
N LYS A 307 1.01 -22.63 -13.93
CA LYS A 307 0.12 -23.68 -13.46
C LYS A 307 -0.94 -23.05 -12.57
N VAL A 308 -2.17 -23.52 -12.73
CA VAL A 308 -3.27 -23.20 -11.82
C VAL A 308 -2.86 -23.67 -10.42
N SER A 309 -3.18 -22.86 -9.42
CA SER A 309 -2.99 -23.24 -8.02
C SER A 309 -3.72 -24.56 -7.75
N ARG A 310 -3.10 -25.47 -7.01
CA ARG A 310 -3.68 -26.78 -6.70
C ARG A 310 -4.30 -26.83 -5.31
N PHE A 311 -3.99 -25.85 -4.48
CA PHE A 311 -4.41 -25.77 -3.10
C PHE A 311 -4.90 -24.38 -2.75
N GLU A 312 -5.96 -24.28 -1.95
CA GLU A 312 -6.41 -23.01 -1.38
C GLU A 312 -6.64 -23.11 0.14
N PRO A 313 -6.22 -22.12 0.94
CA PRO A 313 -6.62 -22.04 2.34
C PRO A 313 -8.08 -21.58 2.42
N VAL A 314 -8.92 -22.30 3.16
CA VAL A 314 -10.36 -22.06 3.29
C VAL A 314 -10.75 -21.95 4.76
N GLY A 315 -11.67 -21.04 5.10
CA GLY A 315 -12.05 -20.77 6.49
C GLY A 315 -12.78 -19.44 6.65
N ASN A 316 -12.85 -18.92 7.88
CA ASN A 316 -13.40 -17.59 8.17
C ASN A 316 -12.42 -16.50 7.71
N ARG A 317 -12.43 -16.19 6.40
CA ARG A 317 -11.57 -15.18 5.80
C ARG A 317 -12.06 -13.78 6.16
N LEU A 318 -11.15 -12.96 6.70
CA LEU A 318 -11.42 -11.59 7.12
C LEU A 318 -11.12 -10.60 5.97
N ASN A 319 -11.88 -9.52 5.93
CA ASN A 319 -11.77 -8.49 4.89
C ASN A 319 -10.70 -7.45 5.27
N ASP A 320 -9.44 -7.78 5.03
CA ASP A 320 -8.33 -6.85 5.12
C ASP A 320 -7.74 -6.55 3.73
N ALA A 321 -7.02 -5.45 3.63
CA ALA A 321 -6.50 -4.93 2.37
C ALA A 321 -5.03 -5.30 2.12
N SER A 322 -4.43 -6.20 2.92
CA SER A 322 -3.03 -6.57 2.71
C SER A 322 -2.89 -7.48 1.48
N GLU A 323 -2.25 -6.96 0.42
CA GLU A 323 -2.10 -7.70 -0.85
C GLU A 323 -0.92 -8.68 -0.85
N ASN A 324 0.11 -8.45 -0.01
CA ASN A 324 1.42 -9.13 -0.12
C ASN A 324 1.74 -10.14 1.00
N ILE A 325 0.86 -10.35 1.98
CA ILE A 325 1.16 -11.18 3.19
C ILE A 325 0.14 -12.30 3.42
N GLY A 326 -0.49 -12.78 2.33
CA GLY A 326 -1.47 -13.86 2.37
C GLY A 326 -2.83 -13.46 2.98
N PRO A 327 -3.91 -14.22 2.72
CA PRO A 327 -5.22 -14.00 3.31
C PRO A 327 -5.21 -14.10 4.84
N LEU A 328 -6.01 -13.25 5.50
CA LEU A 328 -6.23 -13.28 6.93
C LEU A 328 -7.45 -14.13 7.31
N PHE A 329 -7.30 -14.99 8.32
CA PHE A 329 -8.37 -15.83 8.86
C PHE A 329 -8.61 -15.54 10.34
N GLY A 330 -9.89 -15.50 10.73
CA GLY A 330 -10.36 -15.29 12.09
C GLY A 330 -10.81 -16.56 12.78
N GLU A 331 -10.92 -16.52 14.12
CA GLU A 331 -11.43 -17.57 15.02
C GLU A 331 -10.64 -18.89 15.02
N ARG A 332 -10.49 -19.54 13.86
CA ARG A 332 -9.78 -20.81 13.68
C ARG A 332 -8.78 -20.75 12.54
N PRO A 333 -7.68 -21.54 12.58
CA PRO A 333 -6.80 -21.68 11.42
C PRO A 333 -7.58 -22.13 10.19
N PRO A 334 -7.18 -21.73 8.97
CA PRO A 334 -7.81 -22.23 7.76
C PRO A 334 -7.58 -23.73 7.61
N GLN A 335 -8.48 -24.40 6.92
CA GLN A 335 -8.24 -25.72 6.34
C GLN A 335 -7.59 -25.56 4.97
N ILE A 336 -6.98 -26.61 4.46
CA ILE A 336 -6.42 -26.62 3.10
C ILE A 336 -7.36 -27.42 2.22
N ARG A 337 -7.86 -26.83 1.14
CA ARG A 337 -8.65 -27.52 0.12
C ARG A 337 -7.82 -27.82 -1.11
N ALA A 338 -7.92 -29.03 -1.64
CA ALA A 338 -7.42 -29.35 -2.97
C ALA A 338 -8.39 -28.86 -4.05
N LEU A 339 -7.86 -28.23 -5.09
CA LEU A 339 -8.62 -27.73 -6.25
C LEU A 339 -8.75 -28.78 -7.37
N ASP A 340 -7.96 -29.85 -7.30
CA ASP A 340 -8.03 -31.00 -8.21
C ASP A 340 -7.89 -32.33 -7.43
N ASP A 341 -8.53 -33.39 -7.94
CA ASP A 341 -8.58 -34.72 -7.31
C ASP A 341 -7.20 -35.39 -7.16
N GLN A 342 -6.19 -34.88 -7.85
CA GLN A 342 -4.84 -35.43 -7.88
C GLN A 342 -3.90 -34.67 -6.94
N ALA A 343 -4.28 -33.49 -6.42
CA ALA A 343 -3.41 -32.61 -5.64
C ALA A 343 -2.88 -33.30 -4.38
N TRP A 344 -3.76 -33.94 -3.60
CA TRP A 344 -3.35 -34.69 -2.42
C TRP A 344 -2.62 -35.99 -2.73
N ARG A 345 -2.90 -36.63 -3.87
CA ARG A 345 -2.22 -37.86 -4.29
C ARG A 345 -0.79 -37.59 -4.74
N ASP A 346 -0.56 -36.42 -5.33
CA ASP A 346 0.75 -35.98 -5.76
C ASP A 346 1.56 -35.38 -4.60
N SER A 347 0.90 -34.90 -3.55
CA SER A 347 1.55 -34.32 -2.38
C SER A 347 1.87 -35.40 -1.33
N LYS A 348 3.15 -35.57 -1.06
CA LYS A 348 3.64 -36.48 -0.02
C LYS A 348 3.67 -35.82 1.34
N THR A 349 4.12 -34.58 1.38
CA THR A 349 4.39 -33.86 2.64
C THR A 349 3.93 -32.43 2.53
N VAL A 350 3.20 -31.99 3.55
CA VAL A 350 2.85 -30.60 3.77
C VAL A 350 3.65 -30.08 4.96
N VAL A 351 4.28 -28.93 4.81
CA VAL A 351 4.99 -28.23 5.88
C VAL A 351 4.25 -26.92 6.17
N VAL A 352 3.85 -26.74 7.43
CA VAL A 352 3.37 -25.46 7.95
C VAL A 352 4.45 -24.85 8.83
N GLY A 353 4.68 -23.54 8.74
CA GLY A 353 5.63 -22.86 9.61
C GLY A 353 5.34 -21.38 9.74
N GLU A 354 5.96 -20.74 10.73
CA GLU A 354 5.80 -19.32 11.03
C GLU A 354 6.77 -18.45 10.18
N GLU A 355 6.24 -17.43 9.53
CA GLU A 355 6.95 -16.59 8.53
C GLU A 355 7.68 -15.37 9.15
N GLY A 356 8.79 -14.93 8.53
CA GLY A 356 9.64 -13.80 8.98
C GLY A 356 11.14 -14.11 9.16
N SER A 357 11.90 -13.19 9.80
CA SER A 357 13.34 -13.34 10.13
C SER A 357 13.65 -13.82 11.56
N GLY A 358 14.75 -14.54 11.76
CA GLY A 358 15.28 -14.92 13.09
C GLY A 358 15.20 -16.41 13.43
N LYS A 359 15.95 -16.82 14.46
CA LYS A 359 16.10 -18.20 14.92
C LYS A 359 14.88 -18.76 15.66
N GLY A 360 14.74 -20.08 15.68
CA GLY A 360 13.78 -20.83 16.50
C GLY A 360 12.36 -20.82 15.94
N ARG A 361 12.21 -20.65 14.63
CA ARG A 361 10.90 -20.56 13.98
C ARG A 361 10.19 -21.89 14.02
N TRP A 362 8.97 -21.86 14.54
CA TRP A 362 8.16 -23.05 14.64
C TRP A 362 7.75 -23.53 13.24
N ARG A 363 7.87 -24.83 13.02
CA ARG A 363 7.36 -25.52 11.84
C ARG A 363 6.98 -26.95 12.18
N LYS A 364 6.08 -27.51 11.39
CA LYS A 364 5.63 -28.89 11.52
C LYS A 364 5.29 -29.45 10.15
N SER A 365 5.70 -30.70 9.93
CA SER A 365 5.33 -31.46 8.74
C SER A 365 4.24 -32.47 9.06
N PHE A 366 3.40 -32.77 8.07
CA PHE A 366 2.43 -33.85 8.12
C PHE A 366 2.20 -34.42 6.72
N ASN A 367 1.66 -35.64 6.65
CA ASN A 367 1.27 -36.26 5.40
C ASN A 367 -0.23 -36.01 5.18
N PRO A 368 -0.64 -35.50 4.01
CA PRO A 368 -2.06 -35.27 3.74
C PRO A 368 -2.80 -36.61 3.53
N VAL A 369 -4.11 -36.62 3.79
CA VAL A 369 -4.97 -37.78 3.50
C VAL A 369 -5.36 -37.76 2.01
N PRO A 370 -4.91 -38.72 1.16
CA PRO A 370 -5.06 -38.61 -0.31
C PRO A 370 -6.50 -38.57 -0.83
N GLU A 371 -7.46 -39.08 -0.06
CA GLU A 371 -8.87 -39.14 -0.42
C GLU A 371 -9.69 -37.99 0.18
N GLY A 372 -9.09 -37.13 1.02
CA GLY A 372 -9.77 -35.99 1.61
C GLY A 372 -9.92 -34.84 0.61
N THR A 373 -11.03 -34.11 0.67
CA THR A 373 -11.16 -32.83 -0.07
C THR A 373 -10.44 -31.70 0.65
N GLU A 374 -10.50 -31.72 1.98
CA GLU A 374 -9.94 -30.72 2.87
C GLU A 374 -9.07 -31.37 3.95
N GLN A 375 -8.02 -30.68 4.39
CA GLN A 375 -7.12 -31.12 5.45
C GLN A 375 -7.06 -30.06 6.55
N ASP A 376 -7.17 -30.49 7.80
CA ASP A 376 -6.94 -29.62 8.95
C ASP A 376 -5.45 -29.33 9.13
N LEU A 377 -5.15 -28.11 9.56
CA LEU A 377 -3.80 -27.77 10.02
C LEU A 377 -3.51 -28.42 11.39
N PRO A 378 -2.23 -28.69 11.70
CA PRO A 378 -1.84 -29.17 13.02
C PRO A 378 -2.36 -28.26 14.15
N SER A 379 -2.82 -28.87 15.24
CA SER A 379 -3.43 -28.16 16.38
C SER A 379 -2.53 -27.11 17.02
N GLU A 380 -1.21 -27.22 16.84
CA GLU A 380 -0.22 -26.24 17.28
C GLU A 380 -0.41 -24.85 16.64
N VAL A 381 -0.91 -24.79 15.39
CA VAL A 381 -1.23 -23.50 14.74
C VAL A 381 -2.34 -22.78 15.50
N ALA A 382 -3.37 -23.52 15.92
CA ALA A 382 -4.43 -22.97 16.78
C ALA A 382 -3.90 -22.58 18.17
N ALA A 383 -3.03 -23.40 18.76
CA ALA A 383 -2.44 -23.15 20.08
C ALA A 383 -1.61 -21.86 20.13
N LYS A 384 -1.02 -21.44 19.00
CA LYS A 384 -0.30 -20.17 18.88
C LYS A 384 -1.22 -18.94 18.91
N LYS A 385 -2.54 -19.08 18.75
CA LYS A 385 -3.55 -17.99 18.83
C LYS A 385 -3.46 -16.90 17.76
N GLY A 386 -2.34 -16.79 17.05
CA GLY A 386 -2.23 -15.94 15.89
C GLY A 386 -0.84 -15.98 15.29
N GLY A 387 -0.67 -15.38 14.13
CA GLY A 387 0.61 -15.28 13.45
C GLY A 387 0.46 -15.20 11.94
N TRP A 388 1.61 -15.15 11.27
CA TRP A 388 1.74 -15.27 9.84
C TRP A 388 2.49 -16.55 9.53
N TYR A 389 1.92 -17.35 8.64
CA TYR A 389 2.35 -18.72 8.38
C TYR A 389 2.50 -18.95 6.87
N PHE A 390 3.35 -19.91 6.54
CA PHE A 390 3.45 -20.47 5.20
C PHE A 390 2.95 -21.92 5.19
N LEU A 391 2.54 -22.39 4.01
CA LEU A 391 2.25 -23.78 3.67
C LEU A 391 3.08 -24.17 2.45
N ARG A 392 3.88 -25.23 2.57
CA ARG A 392 4.69 -25.77 1.48
C ARG A 392 4.27 -27.20 1.20
N PHE A 393 3.99 -27.48 -0.06
CA PHE A 393 3.54 -28.79 -0.54
C PHE A 393 4.67 -29.43 -1.33
N TYR A 394 5.09 -30.62 -0.92
CA TYR A 394 6.15 -31.36 -1.60
C TYR A 394 5.60 -32.64 -2.23
N ASP A 395 6.13 -32.98 -3.40
CA ASP A 395 5.76 -34.20 -4.12
C ASP A 395 6.48 -35.45 -3.58
N MET A 396 6.29 -36.58 -4.26
CA MET A 396 6.92 -37.85 -3.87
C MET A 396 8.45 -37.85 -3.94
N ASN A 397 9.02 -36.95 -4.74
CA ASN A 397 10.46 -36.73 -4.92
C ASN A 397 10.99 -35.61 -4.00
N ASP A 398 10.16 -35.10 -3.09
CA ASP A 398 10.47 -33.97 -2.21
C ASP A 398 10.78 -32.68 -2.96
N ASP A 399 10.16 -32.49 -4.13
CA ASP A 399 10.20 -31.23 -4.87
C ASP A 399 9.02 -30.34 -4.47
N LEU A 400 9.28 -29.03 -4.32
CA LEU A 400 8.25 -28.06 -3.97
C LEU A 400 7.23 -27.93 -5.13
N ILE A 401 6.00 -28.34 -4.87
CA ILE A 401 4.84 -28.21 -5.77
C ILE A 401 4.34 -26.76 -5.72
N GLU A 402 4.04 -26.28 -4.51
CA GLU A 402 3.41 -24.98 -4.29
C GLU A 402 3.76 -24.44 -2.90
N SER A 403 3.78 -23.12 -2.78
CA SER A 403 3.93 -22.40 -1.51
C SER A 403 2.83 -21.37 -1.38
N LEU A 404 2.14 -21.36 -0.25
CA LEU A 404 1.05 -20.44 0.07
C LEU A 404 1.37 -19.75 1.40
N ASP A 405 0.92 -18.50 1.56
CA ASP A 405 1.00 -17.79 2.82
C ASP A 405 -0.41 -17.54 3.37
N PHE A 406 -0.55 -17.50 4.68
CA PHE A 406 -1.79 -17.10 5.34
C PHE A 406 -1.51 -16.46 6.69
N ARG A 407 -2.44 -15.64 7.16
CA ARG A 407 -2.43 -15.06 8.50
C ARG A 407 -3.60 -15.60 9.28
N PHE A 408 -3.43 -15.73 10.59
CA PHE A 408 -4.45 -16.24 11.49
C PHE A 408 -4.51 -15.40 12.77
N ILE A 409 -5.70 -15.08 13.25
CA ILE A 409 -5.94 -14.44 14.55
C ILE A 409 -7.15 -15.12 15.21
N CYS A 410 -6.92 -15.85 16.30
CA CYS A 410 -8.01 -16.59 16.97
C CYS A 410 -9.03 -15.65 17.62
N ALA A 411 -8.60 -14.51 18.12
CA ALA A 411 -9.46 -13.58 18.86
C ALA A 411 -10.30 -12.67 17.96
N LEU A 412 -10.04 -12.62 16.65
CA LEU A 412 -10.73 -11.74 15.71
C LEU A 412 -11.77 -12.53 14.92
N ARG A 413 -13.02 -12.07 14.95
CA ARG A 413 -14.16 -12.72 14.28
C ARG A 413 -14.47 -12.11 12.93
N GLU A 414 -14.45 -10.79 12.84
CA GLU A 414 -14.88 -10.06 11.64
C GLU A 414 -14.20 -8.69 11.56
N ILE A 415 -13.94 -8.22 10.34
CA ILE A 415 -13.58 -6.82 10.06
C ILE A 415 -14.67 -6.25 9.17
N ARG A 416 -15.38 -5.24 9.66
CA ARG A 416 -16.42 -4.53 8.91
C ARG A 416 -15.92 -3.19 8.46
N ILE A 417 -15.75 -3.07 7.15
CA ILE A 417 -15.49 -1.81 6.47
C ILE A 417 -16.75 -1.55 5.64
N PRO A 418 -17.75 -0.82 6.15
CA PRO A 418 -18.87 -0.40 5.33
C PRO A 418 -18.30 0.41 4.17
N GLN A 419 -18.31 -0.19 2.97
CA GLN A 419 -17.63 0.39 1.82
C GLN A 419 -18.24 1.75 1.53
N PRO A 420 -17.51 2.86 1.75
CA PRO A 420 -18.00 4.15 1.31
C PRO A 420 -18.08 4.13 -0.21
N PHE A 421 -19.01 4.90 -0.76
CA PHE A 421 -18.97 5.17 -2.19
C PHE A 421 -17.62 5.84 -2.50
N PRO A 422 -16.82 5.34 -3.47
CA PRO A 422 -15.46 5.86 -3.68
C PRO A 422 -15.42 7.32 -4.09
N LEU A 423 -16.53 7.85 -4.60
CA LEU A 423 -16.66 9.26 -4.96
C LEU A 423 -17.23 10.04 -3.77
N PRO A 424 -16.74 11.25 -3.52
CA PRO A 424 -17.22 12.06 -2.42
C PRO A 424 -18.66 12.54 -2.66
N PHE A 425 -19.31 13.05 -1.62
CA PHE A 425 -20.59 13.74 -1.71
C PHE A 425 -20.40 15.18 -2.23
N GLU A 426 -21.39 16.04 -2.11
CA GLU A 426 -21.23 17.48 -2.43
C GLU A 426 -20.33 18.18 -1.41
N ASP A 427 -20.40 17.77 -0.15
CA ASP A 427 -19.60 18.32 0.96
C ASP A 427 -18.23 17.63 1.15
N GLY A 428 -17.80 16.82 0.16
CA GLY A 428 -16.59 15.99 0.26
C GLY A 428 -16.83 14.59 0.83
N HIS A 429 -15.75 13.92 1.19
CA HIS A 429 -15.75 12.62 1.85
C HIS A 429 -16.13 12.77 3.33
N ARG A 430 -16.78 11.75 3.88
CA ARG A 430 -17.12 11.67 5.30
C ARG A 430 -16.14 10.74 6.02
N PRO A 431 -15.96 10.89 7.35
CA PRO A 431 -15.27 9.89 8.15
C PRO A 431 -15.90 8.51 7.95
N VAL A 432 -15.06 7.47 7.84
CA VAL A 432 -15.49 6.09 7.62
C VAL A 432 -15.31 5.30 8.90
N ARG A 433 -16.38 4.64 9.32
CA ARG A 433 -16.41 3.85 10.56
C ARG A 433 -16.04 2.41 10.26
N VAL A 434 -14.93 1.93 10.82
CA VAL A 434 -14.45 0.55 10.68
C VAL A 434 -14.63 -0.19 11.99
N GLU A 435 -15.14 -1.42 11.97
CA GLU A 435 -15.33 -2.23 13.19
C GLU A 435 -14.47 -3.50 13.12
N PHE A 436 -13.72 -3.75 14.19
CA PHE A 436 -13.07 -5.04 14.45
C PHE A 436 -13.89 -5.77 15.48
N LEU A 437 -14.62 -6.82 15.09
CA LEU A 437 -15.38 -7.65 16.03
C LEU A 437 -14.47 -8.74 16.56
N HIS A 438 -14.26 -8.77 17.88
CA HIS A 438 -13.26 -9.64 18.50
C HIS A 438 -13.69 -10.13 19.89
N GLU A 439 -13.02 -11.16 20.39
CA GLU A 439 -13.20 -11.63 21.77
C GLU A 439 -12.68 -10.61 22.79
N SER A 440 -13.16 -10.72 24.04
CA SER A 440 -12.65 -9.92 25.14
C SER A 440 -11.16 -10.18 25.33
N GLY A 441 -10.37 -9.11 25.39
CA GLY A 441 -8.91 -9.21 25.54
C GLY A 441 -8.12 -9.21 24.24
N CYS A 442 -8.76 -9.08 23.07
CA CYS A 442 -8.05 -8.68 21.85
C CYS A 442 -7.57 -7.21 21.98
N ALA A 443 -6.42 -6.91 21.40
CA ALA A 443 -5.90 -5.57 21.20
C ALA A 443 -5.96 -5.23 19.69
N VAL A 444 -6.22 -3.97 19.41
CA VAL A 444 -6.14 -3.35 18.08
C VAL A 444 -5.34 -2.08 18.24
N GLN A 445 -4.15 -2.01 17.66
CA GLN A 445 -3.19 -0.93 17.86
C GLN A 445 -2.65 -0.41 16.52
N PRO A 446 -2.53 0.90 16.31
CA PRO A 446 -1.97 1.43 15.06
C PRO A 446 -0.47 1.15 14.97
N ILE A 447 0.03 0.84 13.77
CA ILE A 447 1.47 0.71 13.51
C ILE A 447 2.06 2.10 13.24
N ASN A 448 3.01 2.53 14.08
CA ASN A 448 3.89 3.70 13.94
C ASN A 448 3.38 4.82 13.01
N GLY A 449 2.67 5.81 13.57
CA GLY A 449 2.31 7.07 12.88
C GLY A 449 1.31 6.94 11.71
N SER A 450 1.00 5.73 11.24
CA SER A 450 0.12 5.52 10.09
C SER A 450 -1.34 5.89 10.34
N ALA A 451 -1.76 6.07 11.59
CA ALA A 451 -3.15 6.37 11.94
C ALA A 451 -3.28 7.44 13.04
N SER A 452 -2.33 8.39 13.12
CA SER A 452 -2.30 9.41 14.18
C SER A 452 -3.57 10.25 14.29
N SER A 453 -4.36 10.36 13.21
CA SER A 453 -5.61 11.13 13.16
C SER A 453 -6.87 10.28 13.31
N ALA A 454 -6.77 8.95 13.29
CA ALA A 454 -7.93 8.08 13.45
C ALA A 454 -8.41 8.07 14.91
N GLN A 455 -9.71 8.27 15.13
CA GLN A 455 -10.29 8.15 16.47
C GLN A 455 -10.60 6.68 16.76
N ILE A 456 -10.26 6.22 17.97
CA ILE A 456 -10.40 4.82 18.38
C ILE A 456 -11.32 4.75 19.60
N GLU A 457 -12.38 3.94 19.47
CA GLU A 457 -13.29 3.62 20.57
C GLU A 457 -13.19 2.11 20.86
N TYR A 458 -12.94 1.76 22.13
CA TYR A 458 -12.82 0.38 22.57
C TYR A 458 -14.08 -0.05 23.30
N GLU A 459 -14.68 -1.14 22.85
CA GLU A 459 -15.76 -1.86 23.53
C GLU A 459 -15.28 -3.29 23.90
N ASN A 460 -16.06 -4.02 24.70
CA ASN A 460 -15.64 -5.34 25.21
C ASN A 460 -15.48 -6.39 24.10
N ASP A 461 -16.30 -6.33 23.06
CA ASP A 461 -16.40 -7.30 21.98
C ASP A 461 -16.11 -6.71 20.59
N LYS A 462 -15.69 -5.44 20.53
CA LYS A 462 -15.25 -4.80 19.30
C LYS A 462 -14.39 -3.56 19.55
N THR A 463 -13.61 -3.19 18.55
CA THR A 463 -12.94 -1.89 18.45
C THR A 463 -13.49 -1.15 17.25
N ILE A 464 -13.84 0.13 17.42
CA ILE A 464 -14.37 0.99 16.37
C ILE A 464 -13.30 2.03 16.02
N LEU A 465 -12.97 2.14 14.75
CA LEU A 465 -12.13 3.19 14.20
C LEU A 465 -12.98 4.19 13.43
N SER A 466 -12.71 5.48 13.60
CA SER A 466 -13.24 6.55 12.74
C SER A 466 -12.09 7.11 11.90
N ILE A 467 -12.03 6.71 10.63
CA ILE A 467 -10.99 7.11 9.68
C ILE A 467 -11.39 8.44 9.02
N PRO A 468 -10.68 9.55 9.25
CA PRO A 468 -11.05 10.86 8.72
C PRO A 468 -10.96 10.87 7.18
N PRO A 469 -11.63 11.83 6.50
CA PRO A 469 -11.48 12.08 5.07
C PRO A 469 -10.12 12.74 4.81
N ASP A 470 -9.05 11.97 4.97
CA ASP A 470 -7.68 12.36 4.71
C ASP A 470 -7.04 11.30 3.81
N PRO A 471 -6.49 11.68 2.64
CA PRO A 471 -5.90 10.75 1.70
C PRO A 471 -4.69 10.00 2.28
N THR A 472 -4.01 10.53 3.31
CA THR A 472 -2.93 9.83 4.02
C THR A 472 -3.45 8.71 4.93
N CYS A 473 -4.73 8.76 5.29
CA CYS A 473 -5.40 7.81 6.18
C CYS A 473 -6.27 6.78 5.44
N ASP A 474 -6.31 6.82 4.11
CA ASP A 474 -7.07 5.84 3.33
C ASP A 474 -6.48 4.44 3.42
N GLU A 475 -5.17 4.30 3.67
CA GLU A 475 -4.53 3.01 3.91
C GLU A 475 -3.81 3.06 5.27
N THR A 476 -4.36 2.36 6.25
CA THR A 476 -3.82 2.34 7.62
C THR A 476 -3.42 0.91 8.00
N ARG A 477 -2.39 0.78 8.84
CA ARG A 477 -1.85 -0.52 9.27
C ARG A 477 -2.00 -0.69 10.77
N TRP A 478 -2.44 -1.86 11.19
CA TRP A 478 -2.82 -2.16 12.57
C TRP A 478 -2.23 -3.48 13.03
N LEU A 479 -1.81 -3.57 14.29
CA LEU A 479 -1.51 -4.80 15.00
C LEU A 479 -2.76 -5.28 15.71
N VAL A 480 -3.18 -6.51 15.40
CA VAL A 480 -4.38 -7.12 15.97
C VAL A 480 -4.06 -8.51 16.53
N GLY A 481 -4.49 -8.77 17.76
CA GLY A 481 -4.27 -10.06 18.41
C GLY A 481 -4.57 -10.04 19.91
N PRO A 482 -4.51 -11.18 20.60
CA PRO A 482 -4.72 -11.24 22.05
C PRO A 482 -3.71 -10.35 22.81
N LYS A 483 -4.16 -9.60 23.82
CA LYS A 483 -3.31 -8.78 24.69
C LYS A 483 -2.20 -9.63 25.31
N GLY A 484 -0.95 -9.21 25.13
CA GLY A 484 0.23 -9.95 25.58
C GLY A 484 0.56 -11.21 24.78
N GLY A 485 -0.17 -11.49 23.70
CA GLY A 485 0.11 -12.58 22.77
C GLY A 485 0.55 -12.07 21.39
N PRO A 486 0.65 -12.98 20.39
CA PRO A 486 1.10 -12.61 19.06
C PRO A 486 0.14 -11.60 18.43
N GLN A 487 0.72 -10.56 17.85
CA GLN A 487 0.01 -9.54 17.08
C GLN A 487 0.23 -9.79 15.60
N VAL A 488 -0.83 -9.69 14.82
CA VAL A 488 -0.79 -9.85 13.37
C VAL A 488 -1.14 -8.54 12.72
N GLU A 489 -0.39 -8.19 11.68
CA GLU A 489 -0.66 -7.00 10.91
C GLU A 489 -1.94 -7.14 10.08
N VAL A 490 -2.78 -6.11 10.14
CA VAL A 490 -4.00 -5.93 9.36
C VAL A 490 -3.94 -4.59 8.64
N THR A 491 -4.14 -4.58 7.32
CA THR A 491 -4.27 -3.34 6.56
C THR A 491 -5.74 -3.01 6.35
N ILE A 492 -6.14 -1.78 6.65
CA ILE A 492 -7.46 -1.24 6.35
C ILE A 492 -7.34 -0.28 5.19
N LEU A 493 -8.09 -0.54 4.12
CA LEU A 493 -8.22 0.34 2.97
C LEU A 493 -9.62 0.94 2.93
N VAL A 494 -9.68 2.26 2.97
CA VAL A 494 -10.87 3.05 2.71
C VAL A 494 -10.81 3.53 1.27
N GLU A 495 -11.66 2.98 0.41
CA GLU A 495 -11.65 3.36 -1.01
C GLU A 495 -12.21 4.78 -1.20
N ARG A 496 -11.34 5.76 -1.45
CA ARG A 496 -11.70 7.13 -1.82
C ARG A 496 -10.93 7.58 -3.07
N LEU A 497 -11.63 8.26 -3.96
CA LEU A 497 -11.04 8.97 -5.09
C LEU A 497 -10.74 10.41 -4.66
N TRP A 498 -9.54 10.87 -4.95
CA TRP A 498 -9.11 12.26 -4.74
C TRP A 498 -8.62 12.87 -6.04
N TRP A 499 -8.62 14.19 -6.10
CA TRP A 499 -8.12 14.91 -7.26
C TRP A 499 -7.49 16.24 -6.88
N ALA A 500 -6.62 16.75 -7.75
CA ALA A 500 -5.97 18.05 -7.61
C ALA A 500 -5.44 18.53 -8.96
N VAL A 501 -5.10 19.82 -9.06
CA VAL A 501 -4.45 20.38 -10.25
C VAL A 501 -2.96 20.54 -9.98
N GLY A 502 -2.13 19.99 -10.86
CA GLY A 502 -0.67 20.05 -10.77
C GLY A 502 -0.04 20.27 -12.14
N GLU A 503 1.27 20.06 -12.23
CA GLU A 503 1.96 19.96 -13.52
C GLU A 503 1.97 18.50 -13.98
N GLU A 504 2.00 18.24 -15.29
CA GLU A 504 1.95 16.88 -15.85
C GLU A 504 3.10 15.96 -15.38
N GLY A 505 4.28 16.53 -15.10
CA GLY A 505 5.44 15.77 -14.63
C GLY A 505 5.53 15.62 -13.11
N ASN A 506 4.70 16.37 -12.35
CA ASN A 506 4.84 16.50 -10.90
C ASN A 506 3.48 16.32 -10.22
N ALA A 507 3.28 15.16 -9.59
CA ALA A 507 2.07 14.89 -8.82
C ALA A 507 1.94 15.88 -7.65
N PRO A 508 0.72 16.36 -7.34
CA PRO A 508 0.49 17.29 -6.25
C PRO A 508 0.68 16.63 -4.88
N SER A 509 1.14 17.41 -3.90
CA SER A 509 1.25 17.00 -2.50
C SER A 509 -0.09 17.10 -1.76
N GLU A 510 -0.92 18.07 -2.13
CA GLU A 510 -2.25 18.30 -1.57
C GLU A 510 -3.31 17.70 -2.49
N TRP A 511 -4.29 17.04 -1.89
CA TRP A 511 -5.36 16.36 -2.61
C TRP A 511 -6.71 16.84 -2.07
N GLU A 512 -7.66 17.02 -2.97
CA GLU A 512 -9.00 17.51 -2.67
C GLU A 512 -10.06 16.47 -3.03
N ASP A 513 -11.21 16.59 -2.38
CA ASP A 513 -12.43 15.81 -2.64
C ASP A 513 -13.63 16.71 -2.99
N GLN A 514 -13.38 18.02 -3.14
CA GLN A 514 -14.37 19.02 -3.51
C GLN A 514 -14.22 19.46 -4.97
N LEU A 515 -15.25 20.11 -5.51
CA LEU A 515 -15.25 20.58 -6.89
C LEU A 515 -14.16 21.62 -7.13
N LEU A 516 -13.25 21.32 -8.06
CA LEU A 516 -12.22 22.25 -8.50
C LEU A 516 -12.80 23.35 -9.40
N THR A 517 -12.27 24.55 -9.31
CA THR A 517 -12.49 25.61 -10.30
C THR A 517 -11.32 25.61 -11.28
N LEU A 518 -11.57 25.31 -12.56
CA LEU A 518 -10.53 25.28 -13.58
C LEU A 518 -10.55 26.56 -14.43
N PRO A 519 -9.50 27.39 -14.39
CA PRO A 519 -9.30 28.48 -15.33
C PRO A 519 -9.27 27.98 -16.78
N ARG A 520 -9.76 28.80 -17.72
CA ARG A 520 -9.72 28.47 -19.16
C ARG A 520 -8.30 28.39 -19.70
N ASP A 521 -7.38 29.17 -19.12
CA ASP A 521 -5.97 29.18 -19.52
C ASP A 521 -5.26 27.86 -19.23
N ASP A 522 -5.75 27.08 -18.25
CA ASP A 522 -5.20 25.75 -17.96
C ASP A 522 -5.43 24.76 -19.11
N PHE A 523 -6.40 25.02 -19.98
CA PHE A 523 -6.72 24.23 -21.18
C PHE A 523 -5.99 24.72 -22.43
N ALA A 524 -5.16 25.77 -22.34
CA ALA A 524 -4.40 26.26 -23.49
C ALA A 524 -3.44 25.17 -24.00
N ALA A 525 -3.19 25.15 -25.32
CA ALA A 525 -2.28 24.16 -25.92
C ALA A 525 -0.85 24.20 -25.32
N THR A 526 -0.42 25.36 -24.80
CA THR A 526 0.88 25.57 -24.15
C THR A 526 0.86 25.28 -22.65
N SER A 527 -0.29 24.94 -22.07
CA SER A 527 -0.42 24.66 -20.65
C SER A 527 0.29 23.35 -20.29
N LYS A 528 1.04 23.40 -19.20
CA LYS A 528 1.64 22.21 -18.55
C LYS A 528 0.77 21.66 -17.43
N LYS A 529 -0.42 22.24 -17.22
CA LYS A 529 -1.33 21.83 -16.14
C LYS A 529 -1.97 20.50 -16.47
N ALA A 530 -2.06 19.65 -15.46
CA ALA A 530 -2.75 18.38 -15.50
C ALA A 530 -3.70 18.30 -14.30
N LEU A 531 -4.86 17.72 -14.55
CA LEU A 531 -5.70 17.18 -13.50
C LEU A 531 -5.09 15.85 -13.07
N TRP A 532 -4.80 15.72 -11.78
CA TRP A 532 -4.34 14.49 -11.19
C TRP A 532 -5.50 13.80 -10.48
N LEU A 533 -5.66 12.50 -10.73
CA LEU A 533 -6.53 11.63 -9.96
C LEU A 533 -5.69 10.69 -9.12
N ARG A 534 -6.04 10.53 -7.84
CA ARG A 534 -5.49 9.51 -6.95
C ARG A 534 -6.53 8.43 -6.72
N LEU A 535 -6.22 7.23 -7.20
CA LEU A 535 -7.02 6.03 -7.09
C LEU A 535 -6.80 5.36 -5.72
N PRO A 536 -7.80 4.65 -5.18
CA PRO A 536 -7.69 3.94 -3.90
C PRO A 536 -6.47 3.00 -3.79
N ARG A 537 -6.23 2.21 -4.85
CA ARG A 537 -5.14 1.23 -4.90
C ARG A 537 -4.59 1.08 -6.31
N ARG A 538 -3.47 0.38 -6.42
CA ARG A 538 -2.87 0.01 -7.72
C ARG A 538 -3.84 -0.90 -8.46
N ARG A 539 -3.89 -0.78 -9.80
CA ARG A 539 -4.80 -1.57 -10.65
C ARG A 539 -6.28 -1.46 -10.25
N TRP A 540 -6.68 -0.38 -9.58
CA TRP A 540 -8.07 -0.20 -9.19
C TRP A 540 -9.01 -0.07 -10.40
N VAL A 541 -8.51 0.54 -11.49
CA VAL A 541 -9.11 0.49 -12.82
C VAL A 541 -8.01 0.50 -13.88
N ASP A 542 -8.27 -0.08 -15.04
CA ASP A 542 -7.34 -0.02 -16.18
C ASP A 542 -7.33 1.35 -16.85
N ARG A 543 -8.49 1.98 -16.93
CA ARG A 543 -8.71 3.22 -17.66
C ARG A 543 -9.69 4.13 -16.94
N VAL A 544 -9.42 5.43 -17.02
CA VAL A 544 -10.31 6.49 -16.57
C VAL A 544 -10.75 7.31 -17.78
N LEU A 545 -12.04 7.58 -17.88
CA LEU A 545 -12.59 8.45 -18.91
C LEU A 545 -12.84 9.84 -18.32
N VAL A 546 -12.43 10.89 -19.02
CA VAL A 546 -12.52 12.27 -18.53
C VAL A 546 -13.01 13.19 -19.63
N GLY A 547 -13.86 14.18 -19.29
CA GLY A 547 -14.38 15.15 -20.26
C GLY A 547 -15.66 15.84 -19.81
N PHE A 548 -16.29 16.59 -20.73
CA PHE A 548 -17.53 17.33 -20.47
C PHE A 548 -18.79 16.50 -20.76
N GLU A 549 -18.71 15.55 -21.70
CA GLU A 549 -19.80 14.70 -22.16
C GLU A 549 -19.25 13.29 -22.37
N GLN A 550 -19.92 12.25 -21.87
CA GLN A 550 -19.44 10.87 -21.88
C GLN A 550 -19.06 10.36 -23.30
N PRO A 551 -19.84 10.59 -24.37
CA PRO A 551 -19.49 10.10 -25.71
C PRO A 551 -18.23 10.74 -26.30
N LYS A 552 -17.75 11.84 -25.71
CA LYS A 552 -16.55 12.58 -26.12
C LYS A 552 -15.45 12.52 -25.06
N ALA A 553 -15.62 11.69 -24.03
CA ALA A 553 -14.64 11.55 -22.97
C ALA A 553 -13.36 10.91 -23.52
N ARG A 554 -12.21 11.44 -23.10
CA ARG A 554 -10.89 10.91 -23.45
C ARG A 554 -10.49 9.85 -22.44
N SER A 555 -9.82 8.80 -22.90
CA SER A 555 -9.40 7.67 -22.08
C SER A 555 -7.94 7.80 -21.67
N TYR A 556 -7.67 7.64 -20.38
CA TYR A 556 -6.33 7.65 -19.80
C TYR A 556 -6.07 6.32 -19.10
N THR A 557 -4.98 5.64 -19.45
CA THR A 557 -4.61 4.35 -18.86
C THR A 557 -3.95 4.57 -17.50
N ALA A 558 -4.42 3.86 -16.48
CA ALA A 558 -3.75 3.83 -15.19
C ALA A 558 -2.54 2.90 -15.27
N LYS A 559 -1.37 3.37 -14.84
CA LYS A 559 -0.17 2.52 -14.82
C LYS A 559 -0.29 1.51 -13.67
N VAL A 560 0.11 0.28 -13.96
CA VAL A 560 -0.03 -0.89 -13.07
C VAL A 560 0.56 -0.66 -11.66
N MET A 561 1.67 0.06 -11.55
CA MET A 561 2.39 0.28 -10.30
C MET A 561 2.05 1.60 -9.60
N GLU A 562 1.32 2.49 -10.27
CA GLU A 562 0.99 3.83 -9.78
C GLU A 562 -0.45 3.85 -9.25
N LYS A 563 -0.67 4.63 -8.18
CA LYS A 563 -2.02 4.93 -7.68
C LYS A 563 -2.55 6.25 -8.25
N THR A 564 -1.84 6.88 -9.18
CA THR A 564 -2.17 8.19 -9.71
C THR A 564 -2.27 8.18 -11.22
N VAL A 565 -3.10 9.07 -11.75
CA VAL A 565 -3.29 9.27 -13.19
C VAL A 565 -3.21 10.76 -13.50
N ALA A 566 -2.29 11.15 -14.38
CA ALA A 566 -2.18 12.52 -14.88
C ALA A 566 -3.03 12.69 -16.15
N ILE A 567 -3.88 13.71 -16.17
CA ILE A 567 -4.76 14.06 -17.28
C ILE A 567 -4.40 15.47 -17.75
N PRO A 568 -3.63 15.62 -18.84
CA PRO A 568 -3.25 16.94 -19.34
C PRO A 568 -4.48 17.77 -19.71
N LEU A 569 -4.65 18.94 -19.11
CA LEU A 569 -5.83 19.78 -19.35
C LEU A 569 -5.84 20.36 -20.77
N ARG A 570 -4.65 20.59 -21.35
CA ARG A 570 -4.48 21.01 -22.76
C ARG A 570 -5.14 20.07 -23.76
N ASP A 571 -5.30 18.79 -23.41
CA ASP A 571 -5.96 17.82 -24.29
C ASP A 571 -7.39 18.26 -24.58
N PHE A 572 -8.06 18.97 -23.67
CA PHE A 572 -9.45 19.37 -23.83
C PHE A 572 -9.64 20.78 -24.40
N GLY A 573 -8.56 21.45 -24.82
CA GLY A 573 -8.60 22.83 -25.34
C GLY A 573 -9.42 22.99 -26.63
N ASP A 574 -9.64 21.89 -27.37
CA ASP A 574 -10.47 21.84 -28.58
C ASP A 574 -11.97 21.74 -28.30
N SER A 575 -12.37 21.50 -27.05
CA SER A 575 -13.77 21.39 -26.66
C SER A 575 -14.51 22.73 -26.75
N GLN A 576 -15.67 22.73 -27.41
CA GLN A 576 -16.56 23.90 -27.48
C GLN A 576 -16.92 24.48 -26.10
N LYS A 577 -16.96 23.63 -25.06
CA LYS A 577 -17.25 24.05 -23.68
C LYS A 577 -16.14 24.93 -23.10
N VAL A 578 -14.88 24.71 -23.48
CA VAL A 578 -13.75 25.56 -23.05
C VAL A 578 -13.84 26.93 -23.72
N GLY A 579 -14.24 26.98 -25.00
CA GLY A 579 -14.42 28.26 -25.73
C GLY A 579 -15.68 29.04 -25.33
N ASN A 580 -16.72 28.37 -24.84
CA ASN A 580 -17.95 29.04 -24.42
C ASN A 580 -17.78 29.72 -23.05
N ARG A 581 -17.55 31.03 -23.12
CA ARG A 581 -17.37 31.92 -21.97
C ARG A 581 -18.68 32.27 -21.26
N THR A 582 -19.84 32.07 -21.90
CA THR A 582 -21.13 32.55 -21.36
C THR A 582 -21.77 31.63 -20.32
N GLN A 583 -21.31 30.38 -20.24
CA GLN A 583 -21.90 29.36 -19.38
C GLN A 583 -20.83 28.69 -18.52
N GLU A 584 -21.30 28.18 -17.38
CA GLU A 584 -20.52 27.27 -16.57
C GLU A 584 -20.58 25.87 -17.20
N HIS A 585 -19.45 25.18 -17.17
CA HIS A 585 -19.33 23.85 -17.75
C HIS A 585 -18.70 22.88 -16.77
N SER A 586 -19.46 21.83 -16.44
CA SER A 586 -19.00 20.75 -15.57
C SER A 586 -18.02 19.84 -16.31
N PHE A 587 -16.91 19.55 -15.65
CA PHE A 587 -15.90 18.61 -16.08
C PHE A 587 -16.00 17.36 -15.21
N LYS A 588 -16.07 16.19 -15.86
CA LYS A 588 -16.49 14.96 -15.23
C LYS A 588 -15.49 13.83 -15.45
N VAL A 589 -15.54 12.88 -14.54
CA VAL A 589 -14.84 11.60 -14.63
C VAL A 589 -15.86 10.46 -14.70
N TRP A 590 -15.58 9.48 -15.55
CA TRP A 590 -16.29 8.20 -15.58
C TRP A 590 -15.31 7.06 -15.35
N ILE A 591 -15.66 6.18 -14.41
CA ILE A 591 -14.82 5.07 -13.96
C ILE A 591 -15.63 3.79 -14.12
N LYS A 592 -15.13 2.86 -14.93
CA LYS A 592 -15.77 1.56 -15.14
C LYS A 592 -15.26 0.58 -14.10
N ARG A 593 -16.18 0.01 -13.31
CA ARG A 593 -15.96 -1.03 -12.32
C ARG A 593 -16.85 -2.23 -12.63
N ASP A 594 -16.70 -3.31 -11.87
CA ASP A 594 -17.48 -4.54 -12.02
C ASP A 594 -18.99 -4.32 -11.78
N ASP A 595 -19.33 -3.36 -10.91
CA ASP A 595 -20.70 -2.96 -10.57
C ASP A 595 -21.31 -1.95 -11.55
N GLY A 596 -20.53 -1.44 -12.51
CA GLY A 596 -21.01 -0.57 -13.58
C GLY A 596 -20.10 0.63 -13.84
N LEU A 597 -20.66 1.64 -14.53
CA LEU A 597 -19.98 2.89 -14.81
C LEU A 597 -20.39 3.92 -13.78
N VAL A 598 -19.41 4.47 -13.06
CA VAL A 598 -19.63 5.50 -12.05
C VAL A 598 -19.23 6.87 -12.61
N GLU A 599 -20.07 7.89 -12.40
CA GLU A 599 -19.86 9.27 -12.88
C GLU A 599 -19.74 10.26 -11.72
N LYS A 600 -18.79 11.20 -11.82
CA LYS A 600 -18.68 12.33 -10.88
C LYS A 600 -18.28 13.61 -11.59
N VAL A 601 -18.91 14.72 -11.21
CA VAL A 601 -18.38 16.06 -11.51
C VAL A 601 -17.23 16.33 -10.54
N ILE A 602 -16.05 16.61 -11.08
CA ILE A 602 -14.82 16.84 -10.30
C ILE A 602 -14.35 18.28 -10.40
N ALA A 603 -14.78 19.00 -11.43
CA ALA A 603 -14.44 20.39 -11.62
C ALA A 603 -15.49 21.13 -12.44
N PHE A 604 -15.43 22.45 -12.44
CA PHE A 604 -16.18 23.31 -13.35
C PHE A 604 -15.30 24.40 -13.93
N ILE A 605 -15.62 24.80 -15.17
CA ILE A 605 -15.07 25.99 -15.78
C ILE A 605 -16.09 27.11 -15.57
N PRO A 606 -15.72 28.19 -14.83
CA PRO A 606 -16.67 29.24 -14.51
C PRO A 606 -17.12 29.96 -15.78
N ALA A 607 -18.38 30.38 -15.81
CA ALA A 607 -18.81 31.36 -16.80
C ALA A 607 -17.94 32.60 -16.62
N GLU A 608 -17.35 33.09 -17.71
CA GLU A 608 -16.82 34.44 -17.74
C GLU A 608 -18.06 35.32 -17.77
N LEU A 609 -18.56 35.65 -16.57
CA LEU A 609 -19.60 36.64 -16.39
C LEU A 609 -19.19 37.79 -17.27
N LEU A 610 -19.92 38.02 -18.39
CA LEU A 610 -19.65 39.07 -19.34
C LEU A 610 -19.39 40.30 -18.51
N THR A 611 -18.11 40.62 -18.35
CA THR A 611 -17.65 41.75 -17.60
C THR A 611 -18.05 42.89 -18.49
N THR A 612 -19.31 43.27 -18.33
CA THR A 612 -19.96 44.36 -19.03
C THR A 612 -19.18 45.56 -18.53
N VAL A 613 -18.10 45.85 -19.24
CA VAL A 613 -17.12 46.87 -18.93
C VAL A 613 -16.55 46.73 -17.51
N ARG A 614 -15.58 45.81 -17.35
CA ARG A 614 -14.40 46.12 -16.52
C ARG A 614 -13.48 47.06 -17.32
N GLN A 615 -13.92 48.32 -17.49
CA GLN A 615 -13.02 49.39 -17.08
C GLN A 615 -12.54 49.00 -15.69
N GLU A 616 -11.24 49.02 -15.48
CA GLU A 616 -10.63 49.03 -14.15
C GLU A 616 -11.29 50.11 -13.31
N PHE A 617 -12.42 49.78 -12.70
CA PHE A 617 -12.87 50.45 -11.52
C PHE A 617 -12.12 49.74 -10.40
N PRO A 618 -11.04 50.36 -9.84
CA PRO A 618 -10.39 49.84 -8.65
C PRO A 618 -11.50 49.53 -7.66
N ILE A 619 -11.51 48.33 -7.05
CA ILE A 619 -12.53 47.80 -6.13
C ILE A 619 -13.25 48.98 -5.50
N SER A 620 -14.33 49.41 -6.15
CA SER A 620 -14.80 50.76 -5.87
C SER A 620 -15.43 50.65 -4.52
N ARG A 621 -14.79 51.29 -3.53
CA ARG A 621 -15.33 51.55 -2.19
C ARG A 621 -16.84 51.48 -2.27
N LEU A 622 -17.42 50.53 -1.54
CA LEU A 622 -18.82 50.18 -1.64
C LEU A 622 -19.64 51.46 -1.61
N ASN A 623 -20.20 51.84 -2.76
CA ASN A 623 -20.87 53.13 -2.87
C ASN A 623 -22.25 53.04 -2.21
N LEU A 624 -22.27 53.25 -0.89
CA LEU A 624 -23.45 53.13 -0.03
C LEU A 624 -24.60 54.01 -0.53
N ALA A 625 -24.30 55.18 -1.10
CA ALA A 625 -25.30 56.11 -1.63
C ALA A 625 -26.04 55.58 -2.88
N LYS A 626 -25.44 54.66 -3.64
CA LYS A 626 -26.07 54.04 -4.83
C LYS A 626 -26.92 52.81 -4.49
N ILE A 627 -26.91 52.34 -3.25
CA ILE A 627 -27.66 51.16 -2.86
C ILE A 627 -29.12 51.54 -2.58
N SER A 628 -30.03 50.89 -3.29
CA SER A 628 -31.47 51.09 -3.11
C SER A 628 -31.92 50.61 -1.73
N ILE A 629 -32.17 51.56 -0.83
CA ILE A 629 -32.66 51.34 0.54
C ILE A 629 -33.96 50.52 0.59
N PRO A 630 -34.98 50.76 -0.25
CA PRO A 630 -36.19 49.93 -0.28
C PRO A 630 -35.91 48.46 -0.64
N ARG A 631 -35.00 48.22 -1.60
CA ARG A 631 -34.63 46.85 -1.99
C ARG A 631 -33.86 46.14 -0.87
N LEU A 632 -32.94 46.85 -0.22
CA LEU A 632 -32.18 46.30 0.91
C LEU A 632 -33.08 45.99 2.12
N ALA A 633 -34.04 46.88 2.41
CA ALA A 633 -35.06 46.63 3.44
C ALA A 633 -35.93 45.40 3.11
N SER A 634 -36.29 45.22 1.84
CA SER A 634 -37.02 44.01 1.39
C SER A 634 -36.20 42.73 1.58
N VAL A 635 -34.88 42.78 1.38
CA VAL A 635 -33.98 41.63 1.63
C VAL A 635 -33.93 41.31 3.13
N LEU A 636 -33.75 42.31 3.98
CA LEU A 636 -33.79 42.13 5.43
C LEU A 636 -35.14 41.58 5.90
N ALA A 637 -36.25 42.05 5.31
CA ALA A 637 -37.59 41.54 5.62
C ALA A 637 -37.75 40.06 5.24
N GLY A 638 -37.14 39.61 4.13
CA GLY A 638 -37.07 38.21 3.72
C GLY A 638 -36.24 37.37 4.70
N LEU A 639 -35.01 37.80 5.00
CA LEU A 639 -34.14 37.13 5.97
C LEU A 639 -34.80 37.02 7.35
N ARG A 640 -35.52 38.05 7.80
CA ARG A 640 -36.26 38.04 9.08
C ARG A 640 -37.35 36.96 9.14
N ARG A 641 -37.90 36.51 8.01
CA ARG A 641 -38.94 35.48 7.98
C ARG A 641 -38.39 34.08 8.20
N VAL A 642 -37.17 33.81 7.74
CA VAL A 642 -36.53 32.48 7.88
C VAL A 642 -35.58 32.38 9.06
N THR A 643 -35.03 33.50 9.51
CA THR A 643 -34.14 33.48 10.67
C THR A 643 -34.95 33.36 11.97
N ARG A 644 -34.40 32.62 12.94
CA ARG A 644 -34.97 32.47 14.29
C ARG A 644 -33.98 33.01 15.34
N GLY A 645 -34.42 33.07 16.59
CA GLY A 645 -33.53 33.39 17.72
C GLY A 645 -32.91 34.79 17.71
N PRO A 646 -31.69 34.95 18.25
CA PRO A 646 -30.99 36.24 18.37
C PRO A 646 -30.75 36.93 17.00
N LEU A 647 -30.48 36.16 15.94
CA LEU A 647 -30.25 36.71 14.61
C LEU A 647 -31.48 37.44 14.07
N ARG A 648 -32.68 36.86 14.27
CA ARG A 648 -33.95 37.49 13.89
C ARG A 648 -34.17 38.83 14.59
N LEU A 649 -33.78 38.93 15.86
CA LEU A 649 -33.86 40.17 16.64
C LEU A 649 -32.88 41.22 16.11
N LEU A 650 -31.64 40.82 15.81
CA LEU A 650 -30.63 41.69 15.22
C LEU A 650 -31.09 42.27 13.86
N ILE A 651 -31.64 41.42 12.98
CA ILE A 651 -32.24 41.84 11.71
C ILE A 651 -33.41 42.80 11.96
N LYS A 652 -34.24 42.54 12.98
CA LYS A 652 -35.36 43.41 13.35
C LYS A 652 -34.85 44.78 13.81
N GLU A 653 -33.82 44.85 14.66
CA GLU A 653 -33.21 46.09 15.13
C GLU A 653 -32.75 46.95 13.95
N VAL A 654 -31.91 46.40 13.06
CA VAL A 654 -31.41 47.14 11.89
C VAL A 654 -32.54 47.53 10.93
N HIS A 655 -33.54 46.68 10.73
CA HIS A 655 -34.70 47.02 9.90
C HIS A 655 -35.55 48.15 10.52
N HIS A 656 -35.59 48.35 11.84
CA HIS A 656 -36.33 49.45 12.47
C HIS A 656 -35.61 50.80 12.32
N GLU A 657 -34.29 50.80 12.14
CA GLU A 657 -33.50 51.99 11.81
C GLU A 657 -33.73 52.47 10.36
N HIS A 658 -34.56 51.76 9.58
CA HIS A 658 -34.92 52.16 8.23
C HIS A 658 -35.60 53.54 8.22
N PRO A 659 -35.02 54.55 7.56
CA PRO A 659 -35.56 55.91 7.59
C PRO A 659 -36.92 55.96 6.87
N LYS A 660 -37.97 56.38 7.59
CA LYS A 660 -39.33 56.52 7.06
C LYS A 660 -39.58 57.98 6.64
N GLY A 661 -39.63 58.24 5.34
CA GLY A 661 -40.07 59.53 4.77
C GLY A 661 -39.10 60.17 3.77
N ARG A 662 -39.58 61.15 2.99
CA ARG A 662 -38.77 61.87 1.97
C ARG A 662 -37.71 62.80 2.55
N ALA A 663 -37.74 63.07 3.87
CA ALA A 663 -36.83 63.98 4.56
C ALA A 663 -35.68 63.26 5.31
N ALA A 664 -35.41 61.99 4.98
CA ALA A 664 -34.28 61.27 5.55
C ALA A 664 -32.97 61.98 5.22
N ARG A 665 -32.16 62.33 6.23
CA ARG A 665 -30.84 62.93 5.99
C ARG A 665 -29.97 61.90 5.27
N ARG A 666 -29.21 62.33 4.24
CA ARG A 666 -28.32 61.45 3.46
C ARG A 666 -27.39 60.61 4.35
N ALA A 667 -26.95 61.14 5.49
CA ALA A 667 -26.10 60.43 6.45
C ALA A 667 -26.79 59.23 7.11
N GLU A 668 -28.04 59.38 7.56
CA GLU A 668 -28.83 58.29 8.18
C GLU A 668 -29.11 57.16 7.19
N SER A 669 -29.30 57.52 5.93
CA SER A 669 -29.47 56.59 4.81
C SER A 669 -28.23 55.72 4.57
N VAL A 670 -27.04 56.32 4.65
CA VAL A 670 -25.75 55.62 4.47
C VAL A 670 -25.48 54.65 5.62
N GLU A 671 -25.72 55.08 6.86
CA GLU A 671 -25.48 54.25 8.04
C GLU A 671 -26.44 53.03 8.09
N PHE A 672 -27.70 53.22 7.70
CA PHE A 672 -28.63 52.10 7.54
C PHE A 672 -28.12 51.07 6.52
N VAL A 673 -27.68 51.52 5.33
CA VAL A 673 -27.17 50.62 4.28
C VAL A 673 -25.95 49.86 4.76
N LYS A 674 -25.03 50.53 5.45
CA LYS A 674 -23.84 49.94 6.06
C LYS A 674 -24.20 48.79 7.00
N LYS A 675 -25.01 49.08 8.03
CA LYS A 675 -25.45 48.09 9.02
C LYS A 675 -26.24 46.95 8.38
N ALA A 676 -27.12 47.25 7.43
CA ALA A 676 -27.94 46.25 6.75
C ALA A 676 -27.11 45.25 5.95
N LEU A 677 -26.08 45.71 5.22
CA LEU A 677 -25.19 44.81 4.50
C LEU A 677 -24.30 43.98 5.43
N CYS A 678 -23.78 44.56 6.51
CA CYS A 678 -23.03 43.82 7.51
C CYS A 678 -23.89 42.74 8.21
N VAL A 679 -25.18 43.02 8.47
CA VAL A 679 -26.10 42.00 9.02
C VAL A 679 -26.34 40.86 8.03
N ILE A 680 -26.43 41.14 6.73
CA ILE A 680 -26.54 40.09 5.70
C ILE A 680 -25.26 39.24 5.68
N ALA A 681 -24.09 39.87 5.72
CA ALA A 681 -22.80 39.17 5.77
C ALA A 681 -22.69 38.29 7.01
N PHE A 682 -23.06 38.83 8.17
CA PHE A 682 -23.04 38.10 9.43
C PHE A 682 -24.05 36.94 9.43
N SER A 683 -25.20 37.09 8.78
CA SER A 683 -26.17 35.99 8.61
C SER A 683 -25.57 34.84 7.78
N LEU A 684 -24.77 35.16 6.76
CA LEU A 684 -24.07 34.15 5.95
C LEU A 684 -22.97 33.41 6.74
N GLU A 685 -22.27 34.09 7.66
CA GLU A 685 -21.26 33.46 8.54
C GLU A 685 -21.86 32.44 9.51
N LEU A 686 -23.13 32.60 9.91
CA LEU A 686 -23.80 31.71 10.87
C LEU A 686 -24.42 30.44 10.25
N GLY A 687 -24.28 30.23 8.93
CA GLY A 687 -24.35 28.91 8.29
C GLY A 687 -25.65 28.10 8.43
N GLY A 688 -26.80 28.62 7.99
CA GLY A 688 -28.03 27.82 7.85
C GLY A 688 -28.44 27.61 6.38
N GLU A 689 -28.70 26.36 5.95
CA GLU A 689 -29.16 26.01 4.58
C GLU A 689 -30.37 26.84 4.12
N GLU A 690 -31.33 27.09 5.01
CA GLU A 690 -32.54 27.90 4.72
C GLU A 690 -32.20 29.38 4.39
N GLN A 691 -31.08 29.90 4.88
CA GLN A 691 -30.66 31.30 4.69
C GLN A 691 -29.96 31.46 3.33
N SER A 692 -29.21 30.43 2.93
CA SER A 692 -28.60 30.33 1.60
C SER A 692 -29.65 30.30 0.50
N GLN A 693 -30.80 29.65 0.69
CA GLN A 693 -31.88 29.61 -0.31
C GLN A 693 -32.54 30.98 -0.57
N ILE A 694 -32.67 31.85 0.44
CA ILE A 694 -33.22 33.21 0.22
C ILE A 694 -32.22 34.15 -0.44
N LEU A 695 -30.92 33.93 -0.19
CA LEU A 695 -29.85 34.74 -0.75
C LEU A 695 -29.38 34.23 -2.12
N SER A 696 -29.57 32.94 -2.44
CA SER A 696 -29.24 32.35 -3.76
C SER A 696 -30.05 32.99 -4.89
N VAL A 697 -31.27 33.49 -4.58
CA VAL A 697 -32.11 34.21 -5.55
C VAL A 697 -31.47 35.56 -5.96
N LYS A 698 -30.47 36.08 -5.23
CA LYS A 698 -29.85 37.38 -5.51
C LYS A 698 -28.35 37.43 -5.15
N ASN A 699 -27.51 36.67 -5.87
CA ASN A 699 -26.05 36.65 -5.76
C ASN A 699 -25.38 38.04 -5.60
N HIS A 700 -25.95 39.09 -6.22
CA HIS A 700 -25.46 40.47 -6.08
C HIS A 700 -25.43 41.01 -4.64
N TRP A 701 -26.37 40.60 -3.77
CA TRP A 701 -26.36 41.04 -2.37
C TRP A 701 -25.31 40.32 -1.54
N ILE A 702 -24.97 39.07 -1.90
CA ILE A 702 -23.90 38.30 -1.25
C ILE A 702 -22.55 39.00 -1.50
N VAL A 703 -22.28 39.38 -2.74
CA VAL A 703 -21.06 40.11 -3.10
C VAL A 703 -20.95 41.43 -2.33
N LYS A 704 -22.02 42.24 -2.31
CA LYS A 704 -22.05 43.49 -1.55
C LYS A 704 -21.90 43.31 -0.05
N ALA A 705 -22.50 42.26 0.50
CA ALA A 705 -22.39 41.94 1.92
C ALA A 705 -20.96 41.54 2.28
N ARG A 706 -20.30 40.71 1.46
CA ARG A 706 -18.87 40.37 1.63
C ARG A 706 -17.98 41.62 1.57
N CYS A 707 -18.18 42.49 0.57
CA CYS A 707 -17.46 43.77 0.52
C CYS A 707 -17.71 44.63 1.77
N ALA A 708 -18.96 44.71 2.26
CA ALA A 708 -19.29 45.48 3.46
C ALA A 708 -18.67 44.87 4.74
N ARG A 709 -18.52 43.55 4.82
CA ARG A 709 -17.82 42.88 5.93
C ARG A 709 -16.36 43.33 5.97
N ASP A 710 -15.71 43.33 4.82
CA ASP A 710 -14.28 43.63 4.71
C ASP A 710 -14.02 45.14 4.86
N GLU A 711 -14.91 46.00 4.34
CA GLU A 711 -14.78 47.47 4.42
C GLU A 711 -15.18 48.05 5.79
N PHE A 712 -16.00 47.35 6.58
CA PHE A 712 -16.53 47.84 7.87
C PHE A 712 -16.40 46.84 9.03
N PRO A 713 -15.17 46.42 9.39
CA PRO A 713 -14.93 45.44 10.44
C PRO A 713 -15.46 45.90 11.81
N GLU A 714 -15.49 47.21 12.08
CA GLU A 714 -16.00 47.79 13.31
C GLU A 714 -17.53 47.67 13.45
N VAL A 715 -18.27 47.64 12.33
CA VAL A 715 -19.71 47.35 12.34
C VAL A 715 -19.93 45.87 12.55
N MET A 716 -19.16 45.01 11.89
CA MET A 716 -19.21 43.56 12.08
C MET A 716 -18.93 43.16 13.54
N SER A 717 -17.89 43.71 14.16
CA SER A 717 -17.57 43.47 15.57
C SER A 717 -18.71 43.90 16.50
N ARG A 718 -19.33 45.07 16.27
CA ARG A 718 -20.52 45.52 17.03
C ARG A 718 -21.71 44.58 16.85
N LEU A 719 -21.95 44.05 15.65
CA LEU A 719 -23.02 43.10 15.39
C LEU A 719 -22.78 41.76 16.10
N ARG A 720 -21.55 41.22 16.07
CA ARG A 720 -21.14 40.01 16.80
C ARG A 720 -21.36 40.18 18.30
N ASN A 721 -20.87 41.28 18.87
CA ASN A 721 -21.05 41.58 20.30
C ASN A 721 -22.54 41.75 20.67
N ARG A 722 -23.34 42.38 19.80
CA ARG A 722 -24.79 42.51 20.02
C ARG A 722 -25.49 41.15 19.95
N TYR A 723 -25.11 40.31 19.00
CA TYR A 723 -25.64 38.96 18.87
C TYR A 723 -25.39 38.11 20.12
N GLU A 724 -24.16 38.10 20.65
CA GLU A 724 -23.82 37.38 21.88
C GLU A 724 -24.59 37.90 23.10
N LYS A 725 -24.79 39.23 23.22
CA LYS A 725 -25.65 39.81 24.27
C LYS A 725 -27.12 39.35 24.15
N LEU A 726 -27.66 39.29 22.93
CA LEU A 726 -29.03 38.82 22.69
C LEU A 726 -29.18 37.32 22.96
N LYS A 727 -28.13 36.54 22.71
CA LYS A 727 -28.05 35.10 22.98
C LYS A 727 -28.03 34.81 24.48
N THR A 728 -27.18 35.50 25.25
CA THR A 728 -27.04 35.32 26.70
C THR A 728 -28.20 35.94 27.51
N GLY A 729 -28.73 37.08 27.08
CA GLY A 729 -29.84 37.76 27.76
C GLY A 729 -31.16 36.96 27.76
N ARG A 730 -31.40 36.11 26.75
CA ARG A 730 -32.56 35.21 26.72
C ARG A 730 -32.40 34.00 27.64
N ALA A 731 -31.19 33.49 27.84
CA ALA A 731 -30.94 32.40 28.79
C ALA A 731 -31.34 32.84 30.21
N HIS A 732 -31.06 34.09 30.58
CA HIS A 732 -31.44 34.68 31.86
C HIS A 732 -32.97 34.89 32.01
N GLN A 733 -33.68 35.34 30.97
CA GLN A 733 -35.15 35.48 31.02
C GLN A 733 -35.89 34.13 31.03
N ALA A 734 -35.37 33.13 30.31
CA ALA A 734 -35.95 31.78 30.31
C ALA A 734 -35.72 31.06 31.65
N GLY A 735 -34.55 31.24 32.27
CA GLY A 735 -34.27 30.77 33.64
C GLY A 735 -35.19 31.42 34.66
N SER A 736 -35.33 32.74 34.64
CA SER A 736 -36.18 33.49 35.57
C SER A 736 -37.68 33.17 35.45
N MET A 737 -38.20 32.93 34.23
CA MET A 737 -39.59 32.46 34.07
C MET A 737 -39.79 31.00 34.49
N ARG A 738 -38.76 30.16 34.39
CA ARG A 738 -38.82 28.76 34.84
C ARG A 738 -38.73 28.66 36.36
N GLU A 739 -37.93 29.50 37.01
CA GLU A 739 -37.88 29.64 38.48
C GLU A 739 -39.20 30.19 39.03
N ARG A 740 -39.82 31.20 38.39
CA ARG A 740 -41.15 31.68 38.81
C ARG A 740 -42.26 30.63 38.65
N ARG A 741 -42.18 29.76 37.64
CA ARG A 741 -43.13 28.64 37.46
C ARG A 741 -42.86 27.43 38.34
N MET A 742 -41.71 27.35 39.02
CA MET A 742 -41.44 26.32 40.03
C MET A 742 -41.67 26.84 41.47
N ALA A 743 -41.88 28.15 41.62
CA ALA A 743 -42.23 28.79 42.89
C ALA A 743 -43.74 29.06 43.04
N GLU A 744 -44.53 28.84 42.00
CA GLU A 744 -46.00 28.69 42.00
C GLU A 744 -46.35 27.21 41.92
#